data_AF-A0A2E6R1I7-F1
#
_entry.id   AF-A0A2E6R1I7-F1
#
_cell.length_a   1.000
_cell.length_b   1.000
_cell.length_c   1.000
_cell.angle_alpha   90.00
_cell.angle_beta   90.00
_cell.angle_gamma   90.00
#
_symmetry.space_group_name_H-M   'P 1'
#
loop_
_entity.id
_entity.type
_entity.pdbx_description
1 polymer ?
#
loop_
_entity_poly.entity_id
_entity_poly.type
_entity_poly.pdbx_seq_one_letter_code
_entity_poly.pdbx_strand_id
1 'polypeptide(L)'
;MKLLCHSLRGLLAVSLVSWLLPAQAAIVIVNSDGAGEGLNDTTPAAAVGGNTGTTLGAQRLNVFNRAADTLNATFDISQPVQVSANFDPLYCDSFSATLGSAGPAQFHFIYDAGSDSYTVFPDALLNQLQNYDVDAGTVDINANFNSELGQPGCLDGYGWYLGFDAPSGTLNSLLSVVLHEIIHGMGFLSLLQSNGVSGASYGPDPVYDPYTQLLFDASQGALLTNLNDTQRATSILNDGNLVWDGSQTNAQLSGFSAGVNGARMQMYAPASYEGGSSVSHFDTDATPNELMEPQYTEFLDSAGLARYLLADIGWTLQTANSAPVFNSISAQSMNEDTTLDVSLSASDADGDGLSYSIVSAAADFGASISGSTLSFAPTANYYGSGTVSLQVSDGTDTDTTSFVLTINAVNDAPVIAPVSTQTLAEDSSLNVTLSATDVDGDSLSYALVNADSALGASVTGSTLSIQPQANYAGSGTIEVSVSDGSATDTTSFTVNVTAVNDAPQFTSDTLFSVTDGDSLTITLTASDADSDPLTFSLVSFDSNAVTAALSGAVLTITPTGNVTGGTQVDVSVSDGSAAASATLSINILSADNQAPVWDSLAAETLLAGESTTITLSATDADGDSVSYSVTSAPAFVSVSLSGSELQIDATSSGSGTIDLSATDGALSAATSLAITVLPAFTLSTDGNTFYDGDTINAGTEDFSFTLNGGDNQLTTTLFYSGSDATGLLSNDSGFTLLLPQSDAFAGAFAGNYALTVEDNSGYSANFLLQRPLRLTTSVSPLLITADTQQMLQIEGAEAGSGISLSSADAALSFIDIDGNDASTITAADDEDAFNLTTVILAADVLAPFSSVVTASAANVPDTLSTLAFSLPVSFTVNVTDNRDQPLSGVTISLSDDRFAQWNLPTSAVTDSSGNATLMLPAESLTLSVAADGYQSRNILISAAQTNSTQVTLTAADAAFTLRGIVSATGFDFTSERPVLTLFFTDGNSEVLSTTTINNSSVRYLWQGDLSLHHPQTLSVLHSSSGTLTADVDTSADEQYLNINLISSADTSQTTVVITSSSGGGGDLGIPLALLILLLIVSSHQRRNTT
;
A
#
# COMPACT_ATOMS: atom_id res chain seq x y z
N MET A 1 -35.54 28.77 16.68
CA MET A 1 -36.10 30.14 16.79
C MET A 1 -36.06 30.76 15.39
N LYS A 2 -37.22 31.12 14.82
CA LYS A 2 -37.36 31.72 13.47
C LYS A 2 -36.88 33.19 13.45
N LEU A 3 -36.31 33.64 12.33
CA LEU A 3 -36.48 34.92 11.58
C LEU A 3 -35.19 35.25 10.79
N LEU A 4 -35.15 35.19 9.45
CA LEU A 4 -35.56 36.18 8.42
C LEU A 4 -34.48 37.22 8.00
N CYS A 5 -34.23 37.24 6.68
CA CYS A 5 -33.81 38.37 5.79
C CYS A 5 -32.32 38.78 5.60
N HIS A 6 -31.78 38.34 4.45
CA HIS A 6 -31.32 39.12 3.27
C HIS A 6 -30.24 40.22 3.37
N SER A 7 -29.14 39.92 2.66
CA SER A 7 -28.32 40.76 1.77
C SER A 7 -27.74 42.08 2.28
N LEU A 8 -26.43 42.09 2.55
CA LEU A 8 -25.56 43.22 2.24
C LEU A 8 -24.19 42.67 1.79
N ARG A 9 -23.85 42.88 0.51
CA ARG A 9 -22.50 42.65 -0.04
C ARG A 9 -21.55 43.64 0.65
N GLY A 10 -20.69 43.13 1.53
CA GLY A 10 -19.55 43.86 2.08
C GLY A 10 -18.31 43.60 1.23
N LEU A 11 -17.78 44.66 0.63
CA LEU A 11 -16.45 44.70 0.02
C LEU A 11 -15.41 44.14 0.99
N LEU A 12 -14.75 43.04 0.62
CA LEU A 12 -13.38 42.76 1.06
C LEU A 12 -12.48 43.06 -0.14
N ALA A 13 -11.68 44.11 0.00
CA ALA A 13 -10.64 44.47 -0.94
C ALA A 13 -9.57 43.37 -0.95
N VAL A 14 -9.64 42.49 -1.94
CA VAL A 14 -8.50 41.65 -2.33
C VAL A 14 -7.56 42.59 -3.09
N SER A 15 -6.41 42.86 -2.49
CA SER A 15 -5.26 43.45 -3.17
C SER A 15 -4.80 42.47 -4.25
N LEU A 16 -5.40 42.56 -5.44
CA LEU A 16 -4.85 42.00 -6.67
C LEU A 16 -3.54 42.75 -6.93
N VAL A 17 -2.42 42.15 -6.50
CA VAL A 17 -1.14 42.38 -7.15
C VAL A 17 -1.27 41.71 -8.50
N SER A 18 -1.81 42.46 -9.47
CA SER A 18 -1.66 42.16 -10.88
C SER A 18 -0.17 42.17 -11.17
N TRP A 19 0.42 40.98 -11.29
CA TRP A 19 1.64 40.82 -12.05
C TRP A 19 1.26 41.19 -13.48
N LEU A 20 1.45 42.47 -13.82
CA LEU A 20 1.44 42.92 -15.20
C LEU A 20 2.62 42.20 -15.86
N LEU A 21 2.32 41.10 -16.54
CA LEU A 21 3.21 40.59 -17.58
C LEU A 21 3.54 41.79 -18.48
N PRO A 22 4.81 42.01 -18.84
CA PRO A 22 5.14 43.04 -19.81
C PRO A 22 4.32 42.75 -21.07
N ALA A 23 3.60 43.75 -21.56
CA ALA A 23 2.86 43.62 -22.82
C ALA A 23 3.84 43.20 -23.91
N GLN A 24 3.45 42.22 -24.73
CA GLN A 24 4.23 41.79 -25.89
C GLN A 24 4.54 43.02 -26.76
N ALA A 25 5.79 43.11 -27.24
CA ALA A 25 6.19 44.14 -28.17
C ALA A 25 5.36 44.03 -29.47
N ALA A 26 5.06 45.17 -30.09
CA ALA A 26 4.16 45.23 -31.24
C ALA A 26 4.49 46.45 -32.13
N ILE A 27 3.99 46.45 -33.35
CA ILE A 27 3.89 47.63 -34.20
C ILE A 27 2.81 48.53 -33.61
N VAL A 28 3.18 49.77 -33.30
CA VAL A 28 2.34 50.78 -32.65
C VAL A 28 2.23 52.01 -33.53
N ILE A 29 0.99 52.44 -33.79
CA ILE A 29 0.70 53.65 -34.57
C ILE A 29 0.80 54.88 -33.68
N VAL A 30 1.71 55.78 -34.04
CA VAL A 30 1.89 57.10 -33.41
C VAL A 30 1.19 58.14 -34.30
N ASN A 31 0.06 58.64 -33.82
CA ASN A 31 -0.70 59.67 -34.53
C ASN A 31 0.00 61.04 -34.44
N SER A 32 0.48 61.52 -35.58
CA SER A 32 1.25 62.76 -35.71
C SER A 32 0.44 63.93 -36.29
N ASP A 33 -0.86 63.75 -36.54
CA ASP A 33 -1.72 64.80 -37.12
C ASP A 33 -2.15 65.87 -36.10
N GLY A 34 -2.41 67.09 -36.59
CA GLY A 34 -3.02 68.17 -35.82
C GLY A 34 -4.48 67.89 -35.45
N ALA A 35 -5.06 68.69 -34.54
CA ALA A 35 -6.46 68.54 -34.16
C ALA A 35 -7.40 68.86 -35.34
N GLY A 36 -8.27 67.91 -35.71
CA GLY A 36 -9.22 68.06 -36.81
C GLY A 36 -8.66 67.71 -38.20
N GLU A 37 -7.41 67.25 -38.29
CA GLU A 37 -6.72 66.87 -39.52
C GLU A 37 -6.48 65.35 -39.56
N GLY A 38 -6.32 64.76 -40.75
CA GLY A 38 -5.88 63.37 -40.91
C GLY A 38 -6.59 62.33 -40.05
N LEU A 39 -5.84 61.68 -39.16
CA LEU A 39 -6.29 60.70 -38.15
C LEU A 39 -7.14 61.31 -37.03
N ASN A 40 -7.07 62.63 -36.83
CA ASN A 40 -7.86 63.40 -35.86
C ASN A 40 -9.06 64.14 -36.49
N ASP A 41 -9.40 63.84 -37.75
CA ASP A 41 -10.56 64.43 -38.45
C ASP A 41 -11.88 64.03 -37.77
N THR A 42 -12.67 65.04 -37.39
CA THR A 42 -13.93 64.88 -36.63
C THR A 42 -15.17 64.85 -37.52
N THR A 43 -15.00 64.92 -38.84
CA THR A 43 -16.11 64.84 -39.81
C THR A 43 -16.89 63.54 -39.62
N PRO A 44 -18.21 63.58 -39.34
CA PRO A 44 -19.00 62.38 -39.15
C PRO A 44 -18.98 61.46 -40.37
N ALA A 45 -18.74 60.16 -40.15
CA ALA A 45 -18.69 59.13 -41.18
C ALA A 45 -19.54 57.93 -40.76
N ALA A 46 -20.25 57.32 -41.72
CA ALA A 46 -20.97 56.07 -41.49
C ALA A 46 -20.00 54.88 -41.57
N ALA A 47 -20.23 53.85 -40.75
CA ALA A 47 -19.45 52.62 -40.81
C ALA A 47 -19.42 52.02 -42.23
N VAL A 48 -18.26 51.49 -42.62
CA VAL A 48 -18.01 51.00 -43.98
C VAL A 48 -17.11 49.77 -43.92
N GLY A 49 -17.45 48.72 -44.67
CA GLY A 49 -16.56 47.56 -44.86
C GLY A 49 -16.04 46.89 -43.58
N GLY A 50 -16.83 46.84 -42.50
CA GLY A 50 -16.40 46.31 -41.20
C GLY A 50 -15.70 47.32 -40.27
N ASN A 51 -15.36 48.51 -40.75
CA ASN A 51 -14.81 49.59 -39.93
C ASN A 51 -15.93 50.38 -39.23
N THR A 52 -15.94 50.34 -37.89
CA THR A 52 -16.99 50.92 -37.04
C THR A 52 -16.75 52.36 -36.61
N GLY A 53 -15.67 52.99 -37.10
CA GLY A 53 -15.34 54.39 -36.78
C GLY A 53 -16.48 55.35 -37.17
N THR A 54 -16.75 56.33 -36.30
CA THR A 54 -17.87 57.27 -36.45
C THR A 54 -17.46 58.65 -36.99
N THR A 55 -16.16 58.88 -37.15
CA THR A 55 -15.59 60.04 -37.85
C THR A 55 -14.56 59.58 -38.89
N LEU A 56 -14.22 60.43 -39.85
CA LEU A 56 -13.19 60.13 -40.86
C LEU A 56 -11.83 59.81 -40.21
N GLY A 57 -11.41 60.58 -39.20
CA GLY A 57 -10.17 60.34 -38.48
C GLY A 57 -10.18 59.00 -37.74
N ALA A 58 -11.28 58.67 -37.05
CA ALA A 58 -11.42 57.39 -36.37
C ALA A 58 -11.39 56.20 -37.35
N GLN A 59 -12.03 56.33 -38.52
CA GLN A 59 -11.97 55.28 -39.55
C GLN A 59 -10.56 55.11 -40.11
N ARG A 60 -9.84 56.20 -40.39
CA ARG A 60 -8.43 56.14 -40.81
C ARG A 60 -7.56 55.47 -39.74
N LEU A 61 -7.64 55.91 -38.48
CA LEU A 61 -6.87 55.31 -37.39
C LEU A 61 -7.14 53.80 -37.22
N ASN A 62 -8.41 53.39 -37.35
CA ASN A 62 -8.77 51.97 -37.33
C ASN A 62 -8.12 51.19 -38.48
N VAL A 63 -7.96 51.78 -39.67
CA VAL A 63 -7.24 51.16 -40.79
C VAL A 63 -5.76 50.98 -40.47
N PHE A 64 -5.12 51.98 -39.86
CA PHE A 64 -3.71 51.88 -39.44
C PHE A 64 -3.52 50.81 -38.36
N ASN A 65 -4.41 50.77 -37.36
CA ASN A 65 -4.37 49.72 -36.34
C ASN A 65 -4.61 48.35 -36.95
N ARG A 66 -5.55 48.21 -37.90
CA ARG A 66 -5.78 46.96 -38.62
C ARG A 66 -4.54 46.51 -39.40
N ALA A 67 -3.84 47.43 -40.05
CA ALA A 67 -2.58 47.13 -40.74
C ALA A 67 -1.49 46.68 -39.76
N ALA A 68 -1.34 47.37 -38.63
CA ALA A 68 -0.42 46.99 -37.56
C ALA A 68 -0.75 45.60 -37.02
N ASP A 69 -2.02 45.30 -36.73
CA ASP A 69 -2.49 43.98 -36.28
C ASP A 69 -2.17 42.89 -37.31
N THR A 70 -2.40 43.14 -38.60
CA THR A 70 -2.04 42.21 -39.68
C THR A 70 -0.55 41.90 -39.68
N LEU A 71 0.31 42.91 -39.50
CA LEU A 71 1.75 42.73 -39.51
C LEU A 71 2.24 42.08 -38.20
N ASN A 72 1.66 42.42 -37.04
CA ASN A 72 1.91 41.78 -35.74
C ASN A 72 1.51 40.29 -35.74
N ALA A 73 0.51 39.92 -36.54
CA ALA A 73 0.11 38.52 -36.76
C ALA A 73 0.97 37.79 -37.81
N THR A 74 1.83 38.53 -38.53
CA THR A 74 2.69 37.99 -39.60
C THR A 74 4.13 37.81 -39.13
N PHE A 75 4.63 38.73 -38.31
CA PHE A 75 6.01 38.76 -37.84
C PHE A 75 6.08 38.64 -36.32
N ASP A 76 7.11 37.95 -35.84
CA ASP A 76 7.47 37.97 -34.42
C ASP A 76 8.15 39.31 -34.09
N ILE A 77 7.38 40.20 -33.46
CA ILE A 77 7.84 41.54 -33.06
C ILE A 77 8.44 41.44 -31.65
N SER A 78 9.75 41.25 -31.60
CA SER A 78 10.52 41.16 -30.36
C SER A 78 10.75 42.51 -29.70
N GLN A 79 10.85 43.58 -30.50
CA GLN A 79 11.01 44.98 -30.05
C GLN A 79 9.88 45.85 -30.62
N PRO A 80 9.32 46.82 -29.85
CA PRO A 80 8.25 47.68 -30.36
C PRO A 80 8.69 48.44 -31.61
N VAL A 81 7.80 48.54 -32.61
CA VAL A 81 8.05 49.31 -33.83
C VAL A 81 7.05 50.48 -33.87
N GLN A 82 7.54 51.69 -33.68
CA GLN A 82 6.74 52.90 -33.64
C GLN A 82 6.63 53.52 -35.04
N VAL A 83 5.40 53.53 -35.58
CA VAL A 83 5.09 54.11 -36.89
C VAL A 83 4.46 55.48 -36.70
N SER A 84 5.20 56.54 -36.99
CA SER A 84 4.67 57.90 -37.07
C SER A 84 3.80 58.03 -38.32
N ALA A 85 2.50 58.26 -38.13
CA ALA A 85 1.52 58.35 -39.20
C ALA A 85 0.88 59.74 -39.25
N ASN A 86 0.87 60.36 -40.43
CA ASN A 86 0.20 61.63 -40.69
C ASN A 86 -0.38 61.74 -42.11
N PHE A 87 -1.26 62.71 -42.31
CA PHE A 87 -1.86 63.04 -43.62
C PHE A 87 -1.50 64.46 -44.06
N ASP A 88 -0.52 64.60 -44.95
CA ASP A 88 -0.18 65.88 -45.59
C ASP A 88 -0.56 65.92 -47.08
N PRO A 89 -0.61 67.10 -47.72
CA PRO A 89 -0.70 67.18 -49.17
C PRO A 89 0.56 66.59 -49.83
N LEU A 90 0.37 65.53 -50.62
CA LEU A 90 1.44 64.94 -51.45
C LEU A 90 1.22 65.30 -52.93
N TYR A 91 2.21 64.98 -53.79
CA TYR A 91 2.09 65.25 -55.23
C TYR A 91 0.79 64.69 -55.77
N CYS A 92 0.03 65.53 -56.45
CA CYS A 92 -1.23 65.15 -57.05
C CYS A 92 -1.64 66.08 -58.18
N ASP A 93 -2.19 65.50 -59.25
CA ASP A 93 -2.89 66.19 -60.31
C ASP A 93 -4.17 65.41 -60.69
N SER A 94 -4.90 65.85 -61.71
CA SER A 94 -6.16 65.20 -62.14
C SER A 94 -5.99 63.76 -62.62
N PHE A 95 -4.78 63.28 -62.89
CA PHE A 95 -4.48 61.99 -63.51
C PHE A 95 -3.50 61.12 -62.72
N SER A 96 -2.73 61.68 -61.79
CA SER A 96 -1.72 60.96 -61.00
C SER A 96 -1.62 61.52 -59.58
N ALA A 97 -1.33 60.64 -58.62
CA ALA A 97 -1.05 61.02 -57.24
C ALA A 97 -0.01 60.09 -56.61
N THR A 98 0.78 60.63 -55.69
CA THR A 98 1.41 59.83 -54.64
C THR A 98 0.33 59.52 -53.60
N LEU A 99 0.03 58.24 -53.36
CA LEU A 99 -1.00 57.82 -52.42
C LEU A 99 -0.48 57.83 -50.97
N GLY A 100 0.73 57.31 -50.78
CA GLY A 100 1.47 57.33 -49.53
C GLY A 100 2.97 57.38 -49.80
N SER A 101 3.73 57.59 -48.73
CA SER A 101 5.17 57.40 -48.70
C SER A 101 5.58 57.08 -47.27
N ALA A 102 6.25 55.96 -47.09
CA ALA A 102 6.90 55.65 -45.83
C ALA A 102 8.32 55.15 -46.00
N GLY A 103 9.10 55.37 -44.95
CA GLY A 103 10.47 54.91 -44.86
C GLY A 103 10.99 54.93 -43.42
N PRO A 104 12.20 54.42 -43.22
CA PRO A 104 12.86 54.42 -41.92
C PRO A 104 13.01 55.84 -41.41
N ALA A 105 12.73 56.06 -40.14
CA ALA A 105 13.00 57.33 -39.49
C ALA A 105 14.50 57.60 -39.38
N GLN A 106 15.29 56.55 -39.17
CA GLN A 106 16.75 56.58 -39.15
C GLN A 106 17.37 55.37 -39.84
N PHE A 107 18.65 55.51 -40.19
CA PHE A 107 19.49 54.47 -40.74
C PHE A 107 20.76 54.33 -39.92
N HIS A 108 21.17 53.08 -39.67
CA HIS A 108 22.32 52.75 -38.84
C HIS A 108 23.39 52.02 -39.64
N PHE A 109 24.63 52.48 -39.54
CA PHE A 109 25.78 51.86 -40.21
C PHE A 109 26.45 50.85 -39.28
N ILE A 110 26.38 49.58 -39.63
CA ILE A 110 26.99 48.49 -38.87
C ILE A 110 28.21 47.97 -39.63
N TYR A 111 29.35 47.90 -38.95
CA TYR A 111 30.59 47.37 -39.52
C TYR A 111 30.57 45.85 -39.53
N ASP A 112 30.77 45.25 -40.70
CA ASP A 112 30.93 43.81 -40.89
C ASP A 112 32.43 43.47 -40.94
N ALA A 113 32.91 42.86 -39.86
CA ALA A 113 34.30 42.45 -39.73
C ALA A 113 34.71 41.32 -40.70
N GLY A 114 33.75 40.57 -41.26
CA GLY A 114 34.00 39.48 -42.19
C GLY A 114 34.25 39.94 -43.63
N SER A 115 33.58 41.01 -44.06
CA SER A 115 33.71 41.59 -45.40
C SER A 115 34.56 42.87 -45.46
N ASP A 116 35.03 43.36 -44.31
CA ASP A 116 35.75 44.65 -44.18
C ASP A 116 34.94 45.80 -44.79
N SER A 117 33.61 45.77 -44.62
CA SER A 117 32.67 46.72 -45.20
C SER A 117 31.60 47.15 -44.18
N TYR A 118 30.79 48.15 -44.53
CA TYR A 118 29.62 48.52 -43.74
C TYR A 118 28.34 48.04 -44.43
N THR A 119 27.32 47.74 -43.62
CA THR A 119 25.93 47.53 -44.04
C THR A 119 25.07 48.59 -43.36
N VAL A 120 24.12 49.17 -44.10
CA VAL A 120 23.21 50.19 -43.57
C VAL A 120 21.83 49.57 -43.31
N PHE A 121 21.40 49.57 -42.05
CA PHE A 121 20.12 48.99 -41.64
C PHE A 121 19.08 50.08 -41.39
N PRO A 122 17.83 49.89 -41.82
CA PRO A 122 16.72 50.69 -41.31
C PRO A 122 16.51 50.38 -39.83
N ASP A 123 16.18 51.40 -39.04
CA ASP A 123 16.06 51.34 -37.57
C ASP A 123 15.19 50.16 -37.08
N ALA A 124 13.96 50.06 -37.59
CA ALA A 124 13.02 48.98 -37.24
C ALA A 124 13.60 47.56 -37.41
N LEU A 125 14.34 47.31 -38.50
CA LEU A 125 14.97 46.01 -38.77
C LEU A 125 16.14 45.77 -37.82
N LEU A 126 16.96 46.80 -37.55
CA LEU A 126 18.09 46.67 -36.65
C LEU A 126 17.63 46.33 -35.22
N ASN A 127 16.55 46.95 -34.76
CA ASN A 127 15.97 46.72 -33.44
C ASN A 127 15.57 45.24 -33.26
N GLN A 128 14.96 44.62 -34.27
CA GLN A 128 14.65 43.19 -34.23
C GLN A 128 15.92 42.34 -34.25
N LEU A 129 16.87 42.64 -35.14
CA LEU A 129 18.10 41.85 -35.28
C LEU A 129 18.98 41.88 -34.02
N GLN A 130 18.96 42.98 -33.27
CA GLN A 130 19.72 43.12 -32.03
C GLN A 130 18.92 42.74 -30.78
N ASN A 131 17.60 42.51 -30.91
CA ASN A 131 16.68 42.24 -29.81
C ASN A 131 16.74 43.30 -28.69
N TYR A 132 16.95 44.56 -29.06
CA TYR A 132 16.76 45.74 -28.22
C TYR A 132 16.53 46.99 -29.09
N ASP A 133 15.74 47.94 -28.60
CA ASP A 133 15.51 49.25 -29.24
C ASP A 133 16.78 50.14 -29.13
N VAL A 134 17.45 50.37 -30.27
CA VAL A 134 18.71 51.12 -30.35
C VAL A 134 18.54 52.60 -30.04
N ASP A 135 17.37 53.16 -30.34
CA ASP A 135 17.00 54.56 -30.15
C ASP A 135 15.72 54.67 -29.30
N ALA A 136 15.84 54.15 -28.07
CA ALA A 136 14.77 54.02 -27.09
C ALA A 136 13.74 55.16 -27.07
N GLY A 137 12.49 54.83 -27.43
CA GLY A 137 11.35 55.74 -27.34
C GLY A 137 11.26 56.77 -28.48
N THR A 138 11.97 56.56 -29.58
CA THR A 138 11.80 57.33 -30.82
C THR A 138 10.91 56.58 -31.82
N VAL A 139 10.56 57.24 -32.92
CA VAL A 139 9.77 56.62 -34.00
C VAL A 139 10.72 55.89 -34.95
N ASP A 140 10.39 54.65 -35.31
CA ASP A 140 11.22 53.83 -36.21
C ASP A 140 10.89 54.05 -37.69
N ILE A 141 9.61 54.34 -37.99
CA ILE A 141 9.08 54.50 -39.35
C ILE A 141 8.31 55.82 -39.43
N ASN A 142 8.59 56.62 -40.46
CA ASN A 142 7.79 57.79 -40.82
C ASN A 142 6.92 57.46 -42.02
N ALA A 143 5.61 57.64 -41.90
CA ALA A 143 4.63 57.32 -42.92
C ALA A 143 3.66 58.48 -43.15
N ASN A 144 3.61 59.00 -44.38
CA ASN A 144 2.79 60.13 -44.77
C ASN A 144 1.83 59.74 -45.90
N PHE A 145 0.57 60.15 -45.80
CA PHE A 145 -0.48 59.75 -46.73
C PHE A 145 -1.19 60.97 -47.31
N ASN A 146 -1.60 60.89 -48.57
CA ASN A 146 -2.10 62.05 -49.28
C ASN A 146 -3.48 62.51 -48.77
N SER A 147 -3.49 63.68 -48.13
CA SER A 147 -4.71 64.32 -47.61
C SER A 147 -5.63 64.87 -48.71
N GLU A 148 -5.09 65.15 -49.91
CA GLU A 148 -5.83 65.77 -51.02
C GLU A 148 -6.53 64.74 -51.93
N LEU A 149 -6.33 63.44 -51.71
CA LEU A 149 -6.85 62.39 -52.57
C LEU A 149 -8.39 62.45 -52.72
N GLY A 150 -8.87 62.55 -53.96
CA GLY A 150 -10.29 62.64 -54.28
C GLY A 150 -10.90 64.04 -54.13
N GLN A 151 -10.09 65.05 -53.76
CA GLN A 151 -10.47 66.46 -53.85
C GLN A 151 -10.35 66.97 -55.30
N PRO A 152 -11.09 68.02 -55.70
CA PRO A 152 -11.01 68.57 -57.05
C PRO A 152 -9.58 68.94 -57.46
N GLY A 153 -9.09 68.34 -58.53
CA GLY A 153 -7.72 68.52 -59.03
C GLY A 153 -6.72 67.49 -58.52
N CYS A 154 -7.15 66.52 -57.71
CA CYS A 154 -6.32 65.43 -57.22
C CYS A 154 -7.03 64.07 -57.38
N LEU A 155 -6.72 63.37 -58.47
CA LEU A 155 -7.36 62.11 -58.89
C LEU A 155 -8.89 62.15 -58.75
N ASP A 156 -9.53 63.02 -59.54
CA ASP A 156 -10.96 63.27 -59.49
C ASP A 156 -11.78 61.97 -59.64
N GLY A 157 -12.51 61.58 -58.59
CA GLY A 157 -13.32 60.35 -58.56
C GLY A 157 -12.64 59.11 -57.96
N TYR A 158 -11.42 59.23 -57.46
CA TYR A 158 -10.62 58.13 -56.88
C TYR A 158 -10.17 58.47 -55.44
N GLY A 159 -11.13 58.60 -54.52
CA GLY A 159 -10.87 58.87 -53.11
C GLY A 159 -10.48 57.64 -52.28
N TRP A 160 -10.28 57.84 -50.98
CA TRP A 160 -10.00 56.76 -50.02
C TRP A 160 -11.23 55.90 -49.71
N TYR A 161 -11.05 54.58 -49.74
CA TYR A 161 -11.93 53.59 -49.11
C TYR A 161 -11.34 53.19 -47.75
N LEU A 162 -12.16 53.27 -46.70
CA LEU A 162 -11.74 53.08 -45.30
C LEU A 162 -12.24 51.77 -44.67
N GLY A 163 -12.80 50.86 -45.48
CA GLY A 163 -13.21 49.53 -45.02
C GLY A 163 -12.04 48.55 -44.92
N PHE A 164 -12.30 47.38 -44.32
CA PHE A 164 -11.37 46.25 -44.22
C PHE A 164 -11.63 45.17 -45.29
N ASP A 165 -12.53 45.42 -46.22
CA ASP A 165 -12.87 44.56 -47.36
C ASP A 165 -12.58 45.25 -48.69
N ALA A 166 -12.82 44.56 -49.81
CA ALA A 166 -12.56 45.12 -51.14
C ALA A 166 -13.52 46.28 -51.48
N PRO A 167 -13.02 47.45 -51.95
CA PRO A 167 -13.87 48.57 -52.33
C PRO A 167 -14.75 48.23 -53.53
N SER A 168 -16.04 48.59 -53.46
CA SER A 168 -16.94 48.54 -54.61
C SER A 168 -16.76 49.79 -55.47
N GLY A 169 -16.02 49.71 -56.58
CA GLY A 169 -15.87 50.81 -57.54
C GLY A 169 -14.43 51.30 -57.73
N THR A 170 -14.23 52.60 -57.90
CA THR A 170 -12.94 53.23 -58.24
C THR A 170 -12.18 53.80 -57.03
N LEU A 171 -12.61 53.49 -55.80
CA LEU A 171 -11.95 54.01 -54.60
C LEU A 171 -10.68 53.21 -54.29
N ASN A 172 -9.66 53.89 -53.76
CA ASN A 172 -8.39 53.29 -53.36
C ASN A 172 -8.49 52.76 -51.93
N SER A 173 -8.12 51.49 -51.70
CA SER A 173 -8.08 50.89 -50.36
C SER A 173 -6.99 51.55 -49.51
N LEU A 174 -7.37 52.28 -48.45
CA LEU A 174 -6.38 52.82 -47.53
C LEU A 174 -5.62 51.69 -46.81
N LEU A 175 -6.27 50.57 -46.50
CA LEU A 175 -5.63 49.44 -45.81
C LEU A 175 -4.46 48.86 -46.62
N SER A 176 -4.67 48.66 -47.92
CA SER A 176 -3.64 48.12 -48.81
C SER A 176 -2.48 49.09 -48.95
N VAL A 177 -2.75 50.40 -49.09
CA VAL A 177 -1.69 51.41 -49.13
C VAL A 177 -0.95 51.50 -47.80
N VAL A 178 -1.63 51.49 -46.65
CA VAL A 178 -0.95 51.53 -45.34
C VAL A 178 -0.04 50.32 -45.13
N LEU A 179 -0.50 49.10 -45.47
CA LEU A 179 0.34 47.91 -45.41
C LEU A 179 1.57 48.05 -46.31
N HIS A 180 1.37 48.48 -47.56
CA HIS A 180 2.43 48.69 -48.54
C HIS A 180 3.50 49.68 -48.02
N GLU A 181 3.06 50.84 -47.53
CA GLU A 181 3.96 51.87 -47.03
C GLU A 181 4.71 51.39 -45.77
N ILE A 182 4.03 50.79 -44.79
CA ILE A 182 4.71 50.30 -43.58
C ILE A 182 5.76 49.25 -43.94
N ILE A 183 5.51 48.37 -44.91
CA ILE A 183 6.46 47.36 -45.38
C ILE A 183 7.70 48.00 -46.02
N HIS A 184 7.58 49.11 -46.77
CA HIS A 184 8.74 49.91 -47.17
C HIS A 184 9.55 50.34 -45.94
N GLY A 185 8.89 50.93 -44.93
CA GLY A 185 9.52 51.35 -43.68
C GLY A 185 10.22 50.22 -42.91
N MET A 186 9.68 48.99 -42.96
CA MET A 186 10.27 47.80 -42.36
C MET A 186 11.52 47.29 -43.08
N GLY A 187 11.79 47.75 -44.31
CA GLY A 187 13.02 47.44 -45.04
C GLY A 187 12.82 46.92 -46.46
N PHE A 188 11.60 46.91 -47.00
CA PHE A 188 11.36 46.65 -48.42
C PHE A 188 11.72 47.89 -49.25
N LEU A 189 12.97 48.34 -49.23
CA LEU A 189 13.40 49.51 -50.01
C LEU A 189 14.86 49.38 -50.40
N SER A 190 15.24 49.99 -51.52
CA SER A 190 16.63 50.11 -51.94
C SER A 190 17.10 51.57 -51.87
N LEU A 191 18.35 51.75 -51.47
CA LEU A 191 19.00 53.07 -51.47
C LEU A 191 19.70 53.41 -52.80
N LEU A 192 19.50 52.64 -53.87
CA LEU A 192 20.17 52.89 -55.16
C LEU A 192 19.70 54.19 -55.82
N GLN A 193 20.57 54.82 -56.61
CA GLN A 193 20.28 56.02 -57.40
C GLN A 193 20.26 55.72 -58.92
N SER A 194 19.75 56.65 -59.71
CA SER A 194 19.62 56.52 -61.18
C SER A 194 20.94 56.28 -61.93
N ASN A 195 22.07 56.67 -61.34
CA ASN A 195 23.41 56.49 -61.88
C ASN A 195 24.09 55.19 -61.38
N GLY A 196 23.36 54.34 -60.65
CA GLY A 196 23.86 53.09 -60.07
C GLY A 196 24.73 53.27 -58.82
N VAL A 197 24.87 54.49 -58.30
CA VAL A 197 25.57 54.76 -57.04
C VAL A 197 24.63 54.46 -55.87
N SER A 198 25.18 54.00 -54.74
CA SER A 198 24.42 53.92 -53.49
C SER A 198 24.10 55.31 -52.93
N GLY A 199 22.88 55.49 -52.45
CA GLY A 199 22.47 56.65 -51.67
C GLY A 199 23.13 56.72 -50.28
N ALA A 200 23.76 55.62 -49.83
CA ALA A 200 24.56 55.58 -48.61
C ALA A 200 26.04 55.36 -48.91
N SER A 201 26.91 56.11 -48.25
CA SER A 201 28.37 55.91 -48.33
C SER A 201 29.03 56.10 -46.98
N TYR A 202 30.14 55.40 -46.76
CA TYR A 202 31.01 55.60 -45.61
C TYR A 202 32.39 56.02 -46.12
N GLY A 203 32.68 57.32 -46.08
CA GLY A 203 33.84 57.88 -46.76
C GLY A 203 33.68 57.76 -48.29
N PRO A 204 34.70 57.27 -49.04
CA PRO A 204 34.62 57.10 -50.49
C PRO A 204 33.90 55.81 -50.92
N ASP A 205 33.66 54.88 -49.99
CA ASP A 205 33.16 53.54 -50.30
C ASP A 205 31.63 53.50 -50.23
N PRO A 206 30.96 52.89 -51.24
CA PRO A 206 29.51 52.76 -51.22
C PRO A 206 29.07 51.71 -50.21
N VAL A 207 27.97 51.98 -49.51
CA VAL A 207 27.37 51.10 -48.49
C VAL A 207 25.98 50.68 -48.97
N TYR A 208 25.62 49.42 -48.77
CA TYR A 208 24.35 48.87 -49.24
C TYR A 208 23.51 48.34 -48.09
N ASP A 209 22.20 48.56 -48.19
CA ASP A 209 21.20 47.99 -47.29
C ASP A 209 21.00 46.48 -47.55
N PRO A 210 20.50 45.71 -46.55
CA PRO A 210 20.26 44.28 -46.69
C PRO A 210 19.40 43.90 -47.91
N TYR A 211 18.45 44.76 -48.29
CA TYR A 211 17.60 44.52 -49.45
C TYR A 211 18.39 44.60 -50.76
N THR A 212 19.19 45.65 -50.96
CA THR A 212 20.05 45.79 -52.15
C THR A 212 21.09 44.67 -52.25
N GLN A 213 21.54 44.10 -51.13
CA GLN A 213 22.47 42.97 -51.11
C GLN A 213 21.89 41.67 -51.70
N LEU A 214 20.56 41.57 -51.81
CA LEU A 214 19.86 40.41 -52.39
C LEU A 214 19.31 40.68 -53.79
N LEU A 215 19.57 41.86 -54.38
CA LEU A 215 19.24 42.12 -55.78
C LEU A 215 20.29 41.54 -56.73
N PHE A 216 19.85 40.79 -57.73
CA PHE A 216 20.69 40.08 -58.69
C PHE A 216 20.32 40.43 -60.12
N ASP A 217 21.32 40.67 -60.98
CA ASP A 217 21.11 40.79 -62.41
C ASP A 217 21.37 39.43 -63.09
N ALA A 218 20.30 38.79 -63.53
CA ALA A 218 20.32 37.48 -64.20
C ALA A 218 21.08 37.49 -65.53
N SER A 219 21.15 38.63 -66.22
CA SER A 219 21.87 38.76 -67.48
C SER A 219 23.39 38.87 -67.28
N GLN A 220 23.81 39.47 -66.15
CA GLN A 220 25.23 39.61 -65.77
C GLN A 220 25.72 38.44 -64.91
N GLY A 221 24.81 37.70 -64.26
CA GLY A 221 25.14 36.61 -63.35
C GLY A 221 25.79 37.07 -62.05
N ALA A 222 25.45 38.27 -61.56
CA ALA A 222 26.06 38.87 -60.37
C ALA A 222 25.05 39.67 -59.54
N LEU A 223 25.28 39.72 -58.22
CA LEU A 223 24.58 40.63 -57.31
C LEU A 223 24.90 42.08 -57.68
N LEU A 224 23.92 42.97 -57.53
CA LEU A 224 24.07 44.39 -57.86
C LEU A 224 25.22 45.03 -57.08
N THR A 225 25.45 44.61 -55.83
CA THR A 225 26.55 45.09 -54.98
C THR A 225 27.94 44.80 -55.54
N ASN A 226 28.08 43.76 -56.37
CA ASN A 226 29.34 43.38 -57.03
C ASN A 226 29.56 44.08 -58.38
N LEU A 227 28.58 44.83 -58.88
CA LEU A 227 28.67 45.58 -60.13
C LEU A 227 29.22 46.99 -59.91
N ASN A 228 29.96 47.52 -60.89
CA ASN A 228 30.31 48.93 -60.88
C ASN A 228 29.09 49.82 -61.16
N ASP A 229 29.17 51.12 -60.84
CA ASP A 229 28.04 52.06 -60.93
C ASP A 229 27.37 52.06 -62.31
N THR A 230 28.14 52.01 -63.41
CA THR A 230 27.58 52.02 -64.77
C THR A 230 26.85 50.72 -65.11
N GLN A 231 27.40 49.57 -64.69
CA GLN A 231 26.74 48.28 -64.85
C GLN A 231 25.44 48.25 -64.05
N ARG A 232 25.49 48.69 -62.79
CA ARG A 232 24.31 48.74 -61.92
C ARG A 232 23.22 49.68 -62.43
N ALA A 233 23.60 50.85 -62.94
CA ALA A 233 22.67 51.79 -63.58
C ALA A 233 21.94 51.17 -64.78
N THR A 234 22.58 50.21 -65.46
CA THR A 234 21.95 49.42 -66.52
C THR A 234 21.04 48.34 -65.93
N SER A 235 21.49 47.65 -64.87
CA SER A 235 20.75 46.57 -64.19
C SER A 235 19.43 47.03 -63.57
N ILE A 236 19.37 48.23 -62.98
CA ILE A 236 18.13 48.74 -62.36
C ILE A 236 17.02 49.11 -63.36
N LEU A 237 17.35 49.13 -64.66
CA LEU A 237 16.42 49.32 -65.79
C LEU A 237 16.32 48.07 -66.67
N ASN A 238 16.85 46.95 -66.18
CA ASN A 238 16.95 45.70 -66.93
C ASN A 238 15.69 44.86 -66.74
N ASP A 239 14.66 45.27 -67.47
CA ASP A 239 13.35 44.62 -67.49
C ASP A 239 13.47 43.10 -67.67
N GLY A 240 12.85 42.37 -66.74
CA GLY A 240 12.83 40.92 -66.67
C GLY A 240 14.10 40.21 -66.21
N ASN A 241 15.25 40.89 -66.03
CA ASN A 241 16.50 40.26 -65.54
C ASN A 241 16.92 40.70 -64.14
N LEU A 242 16.35 41.78 -63.60
CA LEU A 242 16.52 42.09 -62.19
C LEU A 242 15.65 41.14 -61.36
N VAL A 243 16.28 40.34 -60.51
CA VAL A 243 15.61 39.30 -59.73
C VAL A 243 16.09 39.28 -58.27
N TRP A 244 15.28 38.71 -57.39
CA TRP A 244 15.58 38.54 -55.96
C TRP A 244 16.37 37.25 -55.66
N ASP A 245 17.42 37.33 -54.84
CA ASP A 245 18.28 36.20 -54.44
C ASP A 245 18.08 35.74 -52.98
N GLY A 246 16.87 35.86 -52.44
CA GLY A 246 16.53 35.35 -51.11
C GLY A 246 15.94 33.94 -51.16
N SER A 247 16.30 33.09 -50.20
CA SER A 247 15.92 31.67 -50.21
C SER A 247 14.46 31.45 -49.80
N GLN A 248 13.95 32.24 -48.86
CA GLN A 248 12.57 32.13 -48.36
C GLN A 248 11.57 32.58 -49.41
N THR A 249 11.82 33.71 -50.07
CA THR A 249 10.97 34.22 -51.15
C THR A 249 10.95 33.25 -52.34
N ASN A 250 12.14 32.79 -52.77
CA ASN A 250 12.25 31.93 -53.95
C ASN A 250 11.64 30.54 -53.74
N ALA A 251 11.49 30.08 -52.49
CA ALA A 251 10.79 28.85 -52.16
C ALA A 251 9.26 28.91 -52.42
N GLN A 252 8.67 30.11 -52.45
CA GLN A 252 7.22 30.29 -52.60
C GLN A 252 6.74 30.43 -54.05
N LEU A 253 7.67 30.46 -55.01
CA LEU A 253 7.37 30.82 -56.41
C LEU A 253 6.56 29.76 -57.18
N SER A 254 6.32 28.59 -56.60
CA SER A 254 5.52 27.53 -57.24
C SER A 254 4.07 27.93 -57.52
N GLY A 255 3.56 28.95 -56.82
CA GLY A 255 2.21 29.51 -57.03
C GLY A 255 2.11 30.60 -58.09
N PHE A 256 3.24 31.05 -58.67
CA PHE A 256 3.28 32.18 -59.59
C PHE A 256 3.29 31.72 -61.05
N SER A 257 2.41 32.33 -61.86
CA SER A 257 2.25 32.05 -63.29
C SER A 257 3.02 33.02 -64.20
N ALA A 258 3.44 34.16 -63.67
CA ALA A 258 4.28 35.18 -64.31
C ALA A 258 5.04 35.98 -63.23
N GLY A 259 6.02 36.82 -63.62
CA GLY A 259 6.88 37.55 -62.68
C GLY A 259 8.06 36.74 -62.11
N VAL A 260 8.49 35.67 -62.78
CA VAL A 260 9.57 34.78 -62.32
C VAL A 260 10.60 34.54 -63.43
N ASN A 261 11.89 34.71 -63.12
CA ASN A 261 13.01 34.39 -64.03
C ASN A 261 14.05 33.52 -63.30
N GLY A 262 14.38 32.36 -63.88
CA GLY A 262 15.44 31.49 -63.33
C GLY A 262 15.17 30.96 -61.92
N ALA A 263 13.90 30.69 -61.59
CA ALA A 263 13.42 30.33 -60.23
C ALA A 263 13.65 31.43 -59.18
N ARG A 264 13.69 32.69 -59.63
CA ARG A 264 13.79 33.88 -58.79
C ARG A 264 12.68 34.87 -59.10
N MET A 265 12.19 35.54 -58.07
CA MET A 265 11.15 36.58 -58.23
C MET A 265 11.72 37.75 -59.03
N GLN A 266 11.00 38.21 -60.05
CA GLN A 266 11.38 39.42 -60.79
C GLN A 266 11.07 40.66 -59.95
N MET A 267 12.02 41.59 -59.92
CA MET A 267 11.88 42.87 -59.23
C MET A 267 11.66 43.98 -60.26
N TYR A 268 10.91 45.00 -59.87
CA TYR A 268 10.50 46.08 -60.75
C TYR A 268 11.69 46.82 -61.34
N ALA A 269 11.92 46.66 -62.64
CA ALA A 269 13.00 47.31 -63.38
C ALA A 269 12.42 48.06 -64.59
N PRO A 270 11.85 49.26 -64.38
CA PRO A 270 11.18 50.01 -65.43
C PRO A 270 12.14 50.49 -66.53
N ALA A 271 11.57 50.91 -67.67
CA ALA A 271 12.35 51.44 -68.81
C ALA A 271 13.11 52.75 -68.49
N SER A 272 12.71 53.47 -67.43
CA SER A 272 13.38 54.66 -66.91
C SER A 272 13.42 54.62 -65.40
N TYR A 273 14.49 55.16 -64.80
CA TYR A 273 14.63 55.12 -63.34
C TYR A 273 13.57 55.98 -62.67
N GLU A 274 12.77 55.34 -61.82
CA GLU A 274 11.74 55.94 -60.98
C GLU A 274 12.24 55.88 -59.54
N GLY A 275 12.71 57.02 -59.01
CA GLY A 275 13.29 57.09 -57.68
C GLY A 275 12.35 56.50 -56.61
N GLY A 276 12.89 55.63 -55.76
CA GLY A 276 12.12 54.93 -54.72
C GLY A 276 11.26 53.77 -55.21
N SER A 277 10.88 53.73 -56.51
CA SER A 277 10.05 52.67 -57.08
C SER A 277 10.89 51.60 -57.77
N SER A 278 11.86 52.00 -58.60
CA SER A 278 12.79 51.08 -59.26
C SER A 278 13.49 50.21 -58.23
N VAL A 279 13.51 48.90 -58.48
CA VAL A 279 14.09 47.83 -57.69
C VAL A 279 13.46 47.58 -56.31
N SER A 280 12.57 48.45 -55.84
CA SER A 280 11.94 48.39 -54.51
C SER A 280 10.52 47.83 -54.54
N HIS A 281 10.16 47.14 -55.63
CA HIS A 281 8.85 46.53 -55.86
C HIS A 281 9.01 45.20 -56.59
N PHE A 282 7.97 44.37 -56.55
CA PHE A 282 7.82 43.24 -57.46
C PHE A 282 7.48 43.74 -58.86
N ASP A 283 7.86 42.95 -59.85
CA ASP A 283 7.52 43.22 -61.25
C ASP A 283 5.99 43.26 -61.44
N THR A 284 5.50 44.17 -62.29
CA THR A 284 4.06 44.33 -62.57
C THR A 284 3.44 43.15 -63.30
N ASP A 285 4.25 42.25 -63.87
CA ASP A 285 3.78 41.01 -64.48
C ASP A 285 3.62 39.87 -63.45
N ALA A 286 3.92 40.08 -62.17
CA ALA A 286 3.70 39.08 -61.13
C ALA A 286 2.23 38.62 -61.09
N THR A 287 1.99 37.31 -61.11
CA THR A 287 0.62 36.78 -61.07
C THR A 287 0.56 35.50 -60.24
N PRO A 288 -0.21 35.45 -59.13
CA PRO A 288 -1.17 36.47 -58.66
C PRO A 288 -0.51 37.78 -58.24
N ASN A 289 -1.30 38.87 -58.21
CA ASN A 289 -0.82 40.21 -57.85
C ASN A 289 -0.33 40.24 -56.40
N GLU A 290 0.72 41.01 -56.15
CA GLU A 290 1.35 41.17 -54.85
C GLU A 290 1.23 42.59 -54.31
N LEU A 291 1.27 42.72 -52.97
CA LEU A 291 1.06 44.01 -52.29
C LEU A 291 2.11 45.06 -52.68
N MET A 292 3.33 44.63 -53.00
CA MET A 292 4.47 45.49 -53.33
C MET A 292 4.66 45.63 -54.86
N GLU A 293 3.59 45.71 -55.64
CA GLU A 293 3.65 46.11 -57.05
C GLU A 293 3.39 47.63 -57.20
N PRO A 294 4.05 48.33 -58.14
CA PRO A 294 4.09 49.79 -58.17
C PRO A 294 2.84 50.47 -58.77
N GLN A 295 1.98 49.76 -59.51
CA GLN A 295 0.88 50.40 -60.27
C GLN A 295 -0.48 49.68 -60.24
N TYR A 296 -0.60 48.51 -59.63
CA TYR A 296 -1.87 47.79 -59.52
C TYR A 296 -1.87 46.93 -58.27
N THR A 297 -2.64 47.32 -57.25
CA THR A 297 -3.01 46.37 -56.22
C THR A 297 -4.52 46.28 -56.22
N GLU A 298 -5.00 45.13 -56.70
CA GLU A 298 -6.27 44.62 -56.22
C GLU A 298 -6.29 44.68 -54.68
N PHE A 299 -7.47 44.68 -54.08
CA PHE A 299 -7.55 44.73 -52.62
C PHE A 299 -6.77 43.58 -51.99
N LEU A 300 -5.68 43.93 -51.30
CA LEU A 300 -4.85 43.02 -50.53
C LEU A 300 -4.81 43.51 -49.08
N ASP A 301 -5.11 42.62 -48.15
CA ASP A 301 -5.18 42.86 -46.71
C ASP A 301 -4.13 42.06 -45.94
N SER A 302 -3.13 41.52 -46.64
CA SER A 302 -2.01 40.79 -46.08
C SER A 302 -0.68 41.22 -46.72
N ALA A 303 0.44 40.92 -46.06
CA ALA A 303 1.78 41.20 -46.59
C ALA A 303 2.20 40.33 -47.80
N GLY A 304 1.35 39.39 -48.24
CA GLY A 304 1.63 38.57 -49.44
C GLY A 304 3.00 37.90 -49.42
N LEU A 305 3.69 37.91 -50.57
CA LEU A 305 5.05 37.44 -50.77
C LEU A 305 6.09 38.34 -50.07
N ALA A 306 5.77 39.61 -49.79
CA ALA A 306 6.67 40.55 -49.12
C ALA A 306 7.06 40.08 -47.71
N ARG A 307 6.25 39.23 -47.05
CA ARG A 307 6.61 38.65 -45.75
C ARG A 307 7.86 37.77 -45.81
N TYR A 308 8.02 36.99 -46.88
CA TYR A 308 9.16 36.11 -47.06
C TYR A 308 10.40 36.91 -47.49
N LEU A 309 10.19 38.01 -48.22
CA LEU A 309 11.26 38.93 -48.56
C LEU A 309 11.82 39.64 -47.33
N LEU A 310 10.94 40.17 -46.48
CA LEU A 310 11.33 40.75 -45.20
C LEU A 310 12.04 39.71 -44.32
N ALA A 311 11.62 38.44 -44.37
CA ALA A 311 12.31 37.36 -43.68
C ALA A 311 13.71 37.06 -44.25
N ASP A 312 13.90 37.13 -45.57
CA ASP A 312 15.21 36.99 -46.22
C ASP A 312 16.22 38.07 -45.79
N ILE A 313 15.75 39.28 -45.42
CA ILE A 313 16.61 40.38 -44.93
C ILE A 313 16.75 40.43 -43.40
N GLY A 314 16.05 39.55 -42.66
CA GLY A 314 16.26 39.38 -41.22
C GLY A 314 15.04 39.48 -40.30
N TRP A 315 13.83 39.73 -40.80
CA TRP A 315 12.62 39.64 -39.98
C TRP A 315 12.27 38.18 -39.63
N THR A 316 11.71 37.94 -38.45
CA THR A 316 11.25 36.59 -38.05
C THR A 316 9.74 36.46 -38.27
N LEU A 317 9.30 35.38 -38.91
CA LEU A 317 7.87 35.09 -39.10
C LEU A 317 7.28 34.46 -37.84
N GLN A 318 6.04 34.80 -37.50
CA GLN A 318 5.33 34.19 -36.37
C GLN A 318 4.99 32.71 -36.68
N THR A 319 5.27 31.79 -35.75
CA THR A 319 4.85 30.37 -35.82
C THR A 319 3.50 30.16 -35.13
N ALA A 320 2.75 29.12 -35.52
CA ALA A 320 1.50 28.77 -34.85
C ALA A 320 1.77 28.12 -33.47
N ASN A 321 0.94 28.44 -32.47
CA ASN A 321 0.99 27.85 -31.13
C ASN A 321 0.81 26.33 -31.16
N SER A 322 1.57 25.60 -30.34
CA SER A 322 1.46 24.17 -30.11
C SER A 322 0.79 23.92 -28.76
N ALA A 323 -0.27 23.13 -28.73
CA ALA A 323 -0.93 22.80 -27.45
C ALA A 323 0.01 22.05 -26.49
N PRO A 324 -0.14 22.24 -25.17
CA PRO A 324 0.64 21.50 -24.18
C PRO A 324 0.26 20.03 -24.20
N VAL A 325 1.19 19.15 -23.81
CA VAL A 325 0.98 17.70 -23.76
C VAL A 325 1.11 17.22 -22.32
N PHE A 326 0.04 16.66 -21.76
CA PHE A 326 0.01 16.11 -20.41
C PHE A 326 0.73 14.75 -20.36
N ASN A 327 1.61 14.56 -19.38
CA ASN A 327 2.15 13.22 -19.12
C ASN A 327 1.08 12.29 -18.53
N SER A 328 1.15 11.00 -18.87
CA SER A 328 0.21 10.02 -18.32
C SER A 328 0.38 9.89 -16.80
N ILE A 329 -0.75 9.78 -16.10
CA ILE A 329 -0.79 9.54 -14.66
C ILE A 329 -1.34 8.13 -14.46
N SER A 330 -0.59 7.27 -13.76
CA SER A 330 -1.07 5.94 -13.42
C SER A 330 -2.20 6.01 -12.40
N ALA A 331 -3.01 4.95 -12.30
CA ALA A 331 -3.99 4.81 -11.22
C ALA A 331 -3.33 4.99 -9.85
N GLN A 332 -4.03 5.64 -8.94
CA GLN A 332 -3.55 5.94 -7.59
C GLN A 332 -4.41 5.18 -6.57
N SER A 333 -3.80 4.81 -5.45
CA SER A 333 -4.50 4.20 -4.32
C SER A 333 -4.01 4.79 -3.02
N MET A 334 -4.94 5.01 -2.10
CA MET A 334 -4.70 5.47 -0.75
C MET A 334 -5.69 4.82 0.20
N ASN A 335 -5.43 4.90 1.50
CA ASN A 335 -6.40 4.51 2.51
C ASN A 335 -7.28 5.70 2.88
N GLU A 336 -8.50 5.45 3.33
CA GLU A 336 -9.32 6.50 3.94
C GLU A 336 -8.62 7.14 5.15
N ASP A 337 -9.06 8.34 5.53
CA ASP A 337 -8.52 9.16 6.62
C ASP A 337 -7.02 9.52 6.51
N THR A 338 -6.48 9.45 5.30
CA THR A 338 -5.13 9.92 4.97
C THR A 338 -5.14 10.98 3.86
N THR A 339 -3.98 11.55 3.55
CA THR A 339 -3.82 12.49 2.43
C THR A 339 -2.84 11.94 1.40
N LEU A 340 -3.08 12.21 0.12
CA LEU A 340 -2.19 11.81 -0.98
C LEU A 340 -1.85 13.03 -1.85
N ASP A 341 -0.57 13.24 -2.12
CA ASP A 341 -0.08 14.24 -3.08
C ASP A 341 0.46 13.56 -4.35
N VAL A 342 0.03 14.05 -5.50
CA VAL A 342 0.44 13.59 -6.84
C VAL A 342 1.11 14.76 -7.57
N SER A 343 2.34 14.55 -8.04
CA SER A 343 3.05 15.53 -8.86
C SER A 343 2.57 15.46 -10.31
N LEU A 344 2.12 16.59 -10.85
CA LEU A 344 1.69 16.75 -12.23
C LEU A 344 2.87 17.22 -13.09
N SER A 345 2.90 16.75 -14.34
CA SER A 345 3.89 17.19 -15.33
C SER A 345 3.28 17.19 -16.73
N ALA A 346 3.72 18.14 -17.53
CA ALA A 346 3.34 18.32 -18.93
C ALA A 346 4.50 19.01 -19.65
N SER A 347 4.50 18.98 -20.98
CA SER A 347 5.49 19.65 -21.81
C SER A 347 4.83 20.46 -22.89
N ASP A 348 5.42 21.60 -23.22
CA ASP A 348 5.00 22.47 -24.32
C ASP A 348 6.16 22.65 -25.31
N ALA A 349 5.85 22.64 -26.61
CA ALA A 349 6.88 22.70 -27.65
C ALA A 349 7.43 24.11 -27.89
N ASP A 350 6.61 25.14 -27.60
CA ASP A 350 6.96 26.55 -27.74
C ASP A 350 7.60 27.10 -26.45
N GLY A 351 7.43 26.37 -25.34
CA GLY A 351 8.05 26.67 -24.05
C GLY A 351 7.21 27.57 -23.17
N ASP A 352 5.90 27.60 -23.42
CA ASP A 352 4.94 28.45 -22.71
C ASP A 352 4.73 28.03 -21.25
N GLY A 353 4.24 28.99 -20.46
CA GLY A 353 3.95 28.78 -19.04
C GLY A 353 2.71 27.92 -18.82
N LEU A 354 2.83 26.83 -18.05
CA LEU A 354 1.75 25.86 -17.86
C LEU A 354 0.94 26.09 -16.58
N SER A 355 -0.38 25.90 -16.69
CA SER A 355 -1.34 25.95 -15.59
C SER A 355 -2.19 24.68 -15.53
N TYR A 356 -2.38 24.14 -14.32
CA TYR A 356 -3.14 22.89 -14.09
C TYR A 356 -4.46 23.17 -13.39
N SER A 357 -5.51 22.44 -13.78
CA SER A 357 -6.83 22.53 -13.14
C SER A 357 -7.53 21.18 -13.08
N ILE A 358 -8.46 21.05 -12.12
CA ILE A 358 -9.33 19.87 -12.00
C ILE A 358 -10.56 20.10 -12.86
N VAL A 359 -10.80 19.20 -13.81
CA VAL A 359 -12.02 19.21 -14.63
C VAL A 359 -13.17 18.54 -13.85
N SER A 360 -12.90 17.37 -13.29
CA SER A 360 -13.87 16.66 -12.45
C SER A 360 -13.20 15.71 -11.48
N ALA A 361 -13.71 15.68 -10.25
CA ALA A 361 -13.43 14.70 -9.23
C ALA A 361 -14.69 14.53 -8.36
N ALA A 362 -14.87 13.35 -7.75
CA ALA A 362 -15.92 13.19 -6.74
C ALA A 362 -15.65 14.15 -5.57
N ALA A 363 -16.70 14.77 -5.02
CA ALA A 363 -16.57 15.71 -3.91
C ALA A 363 -15.93 15.04 -2.69
N ASP A 364 -16.26 13.77 -2.46
CA ASP A 364 -15.75 12.99 -1.34
C ASP A 364 -14.25 12.69 -1.44
N PHE A 365 -13.59 12.92 -2.59
CA PHE A 365 -12.13 12.78 -2.72
C PHE A 365 -11.37 13.99 -2.15
N GLY A 366 -12.04 15.13 -1.93
CA GLY A 366 -11.40 16.37 -1.46
C GLY A 366 -10.23 16.83 -2.32
N ALA A 367 -10.35 16.66 -3.64
CA ALA A 367 -9.27 16.97 -4.58
C ALA A 367 -9.02 18.48 -4.69
N SER A 368 -7.74 18.89 -4.67
CA SER A 368 -7.32 20.28 -4.83
C SER A 368 -5.99 20.38 -5.58
N ILE A 369 -5.75 21.49 -6.30
CA ILE A 369 -4.49 21.74 -6.99
C ILE A 369 -3.84 23.02 -6.48
N SER A 370 -2.54 22.95 -6.24
CA SER A 370 -1.68 24.10 -5.96
C SER A 370 -0.39 24.01 -6.77
N GLY A 371 -0.24 24.87 -7.77
CA GLY A 371 0.87 24.79 -8.73
C GLY A 371 0.79 23.50 -9.55
N SER A 372 1.82 22.66 -9.45
CA SER A 372 1.90 21.35 -10.10
C SER A 372 1.61 20.17 -9.16
N THR A 373 1.05 20.42 -7.98
CA THR A 373 0.70 19.36 -7.02
C THR A 373 -0.82 19.22 -6.92
N LEU A 374 -1.31 18.01 -7.17
CA LEU A 374 -2.68 17.58 -6.93
C LEU A 374 -2.74 16.86 -5.58
N SER A 375 -3.56 17.35 -4.67
CA SER A 375 -3.72 16.81 -3.32
C SER A 375 -5.12 16.23 -3.15
N PHE A 376 -5.20 15.06 -2.51
CA PHE A 376 -6.44 14.42 -2.10
C PHE A 376 -6.52 14.37 -0.57
N ALA A 377 -7.66 14.78 -0.05
CA ALA A 377 -8.02 14.68 1.36
C ALA A 377 -9.48 14.23 1.43
N PRO A 378 -9.74 12.91 1.34
CA PRO A 378 -11.10 12.40 1.31
C PRO A 378 -11.93 12.85 2.51
N THR A 379 -13.26 12.84 2.34
CA THR A 379 -14.16 13.01 3.48
C THR A 379 -13.90 11.87 4.46
N ALA A 380 -13.94 12.17 5.76
CA ALA A 380 -13.69 11.17 6.80
C ALA A 380 -14.56 9.92 6.58
N ASN A 381 -13.94 8.75 6.69
CA ASN A 381 -14.57 7.43 6.58
C ASN A 381 -15.21 7.16 5.20
N TYR A 382 -14.74 7.85 4.15
CA TYR A 382 -15.15 7.58 2.78
C TYR A 382 -14.19 6.60 2.12
N TYR A 383 -14.73 5.46 1.68
CA TYR A 383 -14.07 4.52 0.79
C TYR A 383 -14.80 4.40 -0.55
N GLY A 384 -14.03 4.07 -1.60
CA GLY A 384 -14.57 3.92 -2.95
C GLY A 384 -13.59 4.33 -4.03
N SER A 385 -13.95 4.08 -5.29
CA SER A 385 -13.12 4.44 -6.44
C SER A 385 -13.87 5.33 -7.43
N GLY A 386 -13.10 6.06 -8.23
CA GLY A 386 -13.67 6.98 -9.21
C GLY A 386 -12.61 7.64 -10.07
N THR A 387 -13.08 8.21 -11.18
CA THR A 387 -12.21 8.87 -12.15
C THR A 387 -11.96 10.32 -11.76
N VAL A 388 -10.70 10.73 -11.78
CA VAL A 388 -10.27 12.12 -11.67
C VAL A 388 -9.82 12.59 -13.05
N SER A 389 -10.39 13.68 -13.54
CA SER A 389 -10.03 14.29 -14.81
C SER A 389 -9.40 15.66 -14.58
N LEU A 390 -8.27 15.88 -15.24
CA LEU A 390 -7.43 17.07 -15.12
C LEU A 390 -7.26 17.73 -16.48
N GLN A 391 -6.91 19.02 -16.45
CA GLN A 391 -6.57 19.81 -17.62
C GLN A 391 -5.27 20.57 -17.37
N VAL A 392 -4.45 20.70 -18.41
CA VAL A 392 -3.31 21.62 -18.48
C VAL A 392 -3.54 22.64 -19.60
N SER A 393 -3.13 23.90 -19.39
CA SER A 393 -3.22 24.98 -20.39
C SER A 393 -1.96 25.83 -20.41
N ASP A 394 -1.55 26.24 -21.62
CA ASP A 394 -0.50 27.22 -21.92
C ASP A 394 -1.02 28.68 -21.95
N GLY A 395 -2.34 28.88 -21.78
CA GLY A 395 -3.02 30.17 -21.90
C GLY A 395 -3.81 30.37 -23.20
N THR A 396 -3.55 29.56 -24.23
CA THR A 396 -4.22 29.58 -25.54
C THR A 396 -4.95 28.27 -25.81
N ASP A 397 -4.26 27.14 -25.70
CA ASP A 397 -4.74 25.79 -25.93
C ASP A 397 -4.73 24.96 -24.63
N THR A 398 -5.32 23.76 -24.68
CA THR A 398 -5.42 22.88 -23.50
C THR A 398 -5.30 21.41 -23.88
N ASP A 399 -4.81 20.60 -22.94
CA ASP A 399 -4.86 19.13 -23.01
C ASP A 399 -5.43 18.54 -21.72
N THR A 400 -5.98 17.34 -21.80
CA THR A 400 -6.69 16.68 -20.68
C THR A 400 -6.20 15.26 -20.46
N THR A 401 -6.15 14.86 -19.19
CA THR A 401 -5.84 13.48 -18.79
C THR A 401 -6.79 13.02 -17.71
N SER A 402 -6.88 11.70 -17.51
CA SER A 402 -7.67 11.13 -16.41
C SER A 402 -7.05 9.86 -15.88
N PHE A 403 -7.21 9.64 -14.58
CA PHE A 403 -6.79 8.41 -13.90
C PHE A 403 -7.84 8.01 -12.86
N VAL A 404 -7.76 6.76 -12.42
CA VAL A 404 -8.63 6.25 -11.35
C VAL A 404 -7.93 6.45 -10.00
N LEU A 405 -8.65 7.02 -9.04
CA LEU A 405 -8.28 7.02 -7.63
C LEU A 405 -9.13 5.98 -6.90
N THR A 406 -8.47 5.11 -6.13
CA THR A 406 -9.13 4.14 -5.24
C THR A 406 -8.78 4.46 -3.79
N ILE A 407 -9.80 4.72 -2.98
CA ILE A 407 -9.69 4.90 -1.54
C ILE A 407 -10.12 3.59 -0.88
N ASN A 408 -9.19 2.94 -0.20
CA ASN A 408 -9.40 1.65 0.45
C ASN A 408 -10.03 1.86 1.81
N ALA A 409 -11.02 1.02 2.13
CA ALA A 409 -11.60 0.96 3.46
C ALA A 409 -10.55 0.47 4.48
N VAL A 410 -10.55 1.05 5.67
CA VAL A 410 -9.73 0.68 6.81
C VAL A 410 -10.62 0.65 8.05
N ASN A 411 -10.59 -0.45 8.79
CA ASN A 411 -11.41 -0.65 9.99
C ASN A 411 -11.25 0.51 10.99
N ASP A 412 -12.33 1.19 11.29
CA ASP A 412 -12.47 2.15 12.38
C ASP A 412 -12.82 1.43 13.68
N ALA A 413 -12.09 1.67 14.76
CA ALA A 413 -12.39 1.01 16.03
C ALA A 413 -13.77 1.43 16.59
N PRO A 414 -14.53 0.51 17.21
CA PRO A 414 -15.80 0.84 17.83
C PRO A 414 -15.58 1.78 19.00
N VAL A 415 -16.54 2.67 19.26
CA VAL A 415 -16.49 3.65 20.36
C VAL A 415 -17.53 3.30 21.41
N ILE A 416 -17.10 2.92 22.62
CA ILE A 416 -18.03 2.59 23.70
C ILE A 416 -18.57 3.85 24.38
N ALA A 417 -19.87 3.88 24.66
CA ALA A 417 -20.48 5.00 25.36
C ALA A 417 -20.03 5.02 26.84
N PRO A 418 -19.70 6.19 27.40
CA PRO A 418 -19.29 6.29 28.79
C PRO A 418 -20.42 5.86 29.72
N VAL A 419 -20.10 5.00 30.68
CA VAL A 419 -21.04 4.53 31.71
C VAL A 419 -20.91 5.41 32.95
N SER A 420 -22.03 5.93 33.45
CA SER A 420 -22.04 6.73 34.69
C SER A 420 -21.85 5.85 35.92
N THR A 421 -21.43 6.46 37.04
CA THR A 421 -21.40 5.80 38.35
C THR A 421 -22.74 5.16 38.68
N GLN A 422 -22.70 3.89 39.10
CA GLN A 422 -23.88 3.14 39.50
C GLN A 422 -24.01 3.07 41.02
N THR A 423 -25.22 2.90 41.53
CA THR A 423 -25.48 2.73 42.96
C THR A 423 -26.57 1.70 43.17
N LEU A 424 -26.32 0.76 44.07
CA LEU A 424 -27.26 -0.28 44.48
C LEU A 424 -27.12 -0.54 45.98
N ALA A 425 -28.16 -1.10 46.59
CA ALA A 425 -28.06 -1.64 47.94
C ALA A 425 -27.27 -2.95 47.93
N GLU A 426 -26.64 -3.30 49.05
CA GLU A 426 -26.14 -4.67 49.22
C GLU A 426 -27.26 -5.71 49.11
N ASP A 427 -26.89 -6.95 48.82
CA ASP A 427 -27.80 -8.08 48.55
C ASP A 427 -28.80 -7.87 47.40
N SER A 428 -28.58 -6.85 46.57
CA SER A 428 -29.36 -6.56 45.38
C SER A 428 -28.54 -6.79 44.11
N SER A 429 -29.22 -6.94 42.97
CA SER A 429 -28.57 -7.01 41.65
C SER A 429 -28.97 -5.82 40.77
N LEU A 430 -28.07 -5.42 39.87
CA LEU A 430 -28.28 -4.34 38.92
C LEU A 430 -27.80 -4.76 37.53
N ASN A 431 -28.64 -4.52 36.52
CA ASN A 431 -28.27 -4.70 35.12
C ASN A 431 -28.07 -3.34 34.45
N VAL A 432 -26.94 -3.19 33.75
CA VAL A 432 -26.57 -2.00 32.98
C VAL A 432 -26.47 -2.40 31.51
N THR A 433 -27.18 -1.70 30.63
CA THR A 433 -27.04 -1.91 29.19
C THR A 433 -25.86 -1.10 28.67
N LEU A 434 -24.91 -1.77 28.04
CA LEU A 434 -23.78 -1.19 27.33
C LEU A 434 -24.20 -0.84 25.90
N SER A 435 -23.62 0.23 25.37
CA SER A 435 -23.84 0.66 23.99
C SER A 435 -22.57 1.23 23.42
N ALA A 436 -22.36 1.02 22.12
CA ALA A 436 -21.24 1.53 21.36
C ALA A 436 -21.71 1.89 19.95
N THR A 437 -20.92 2.70 19.26
CA THR A 437 -21.11 3.03 17.85
C THR A 437 -19.88 2.63 17.08
N ASP A 438 -20.10 2.15 15.88
CA ASP A 438 -19.07 1.75 14.94
C ASP A 438 -19.35 2.45 13.62
N VAL A 439 -18.31 3.01 13.00
CA VAL A 439 -18.45 3.79 11.78
C VAL A 439 -18.74 2.89 10.59
N ASP A 440 -18.07 1.74 10.52
CA ASP A 440 -18.18 0.75 9.46
C ASP A 440 -19.49 -0.05 9.57
N GLY A 441 -20.08 -0.06 10.76
CA GLY A 441 -21.33 -0.77 11.05
C GLY A 441 -21.08 -2.24 11.39
N ASP A 442 -19.87 -2.57 11.84
CA ASP A 442 -19.48 -3.91 12.20
C ASP A 442 -20.23 -4.44 13.43
N SER A 443 -20.25 -5.77 13.55
CA SER A 443 -20.95 -6.44 14.64
C SER A 443 -20.19 -6.31 15.94
N LEU A 444 -20.83 -5.73 16.96
CA LEU A 444 -20.17 -5.42 18.22
C LEU A 444 -20.35 -6.51 19.28
N SER A 445 -19.24 -6.88 19.91
CA SER A 445 -19.16 -7.79 21.05
C SER A 445 -18.66 -7.04 22.28
N TYR A 446 -19.29 -7.28 23.44
CA TYR A 446 -18.89 -6.64 24.69
C TYR A 446 -18.29 -7.68 25.63
N ALA A 447 -17.27 -7.27 26.38
CA ALA A 447 -16.63 -8.13 27.36
C ALA A 447 -16.37 -7.39 28.67
N LEU A 448 -16.27 -8.18 29.74
CA LEU A 448 -15.74 -7.70 31.01
C LEU A 448 -14.21 -7.76 30.92
N VAL A 449 -13.55 -6.62 31.10
CA VAL A 449 -12.07 -6.56 31.13
C VAL A 449 -11.59 -6.81 32.55
N ASN A 450 -12.14 -6.05 33.49
CA ASN A 450 -11.79 -6.14 34.90
C ASN A 450 -12.95 -5.70 35.80
N ALA A 451 -13.05 -6.28 36.98
CA ALA A 451 -13.98 -5.82 38.02
C ALA A 451 -13.44 -6.20 39.40
N ASP A 452 -13.66 -5.33 40.38
CA ASP A 452 -13.44 -5.71 41.78
C ASP A 452 -14.27 -6.95 42.13
N SER A 453 -13.61 -7.98 42.68
CA SER A 453 -14.21 -9.30 42.94
C SER A 453 -15.43 -9.25 43.86
N ALA A 454 -15.49 -8.24 44.75
CA ALA A 454 -16.61 -8.01 45.64
C ALA A 454 -17.90 -7.58 44.93
N LEU A 455 -17.84 -7.11 43.68
CA LEU A 455 -19.00 -6.64 42.91
C LEU A 455 -19.69 -7.73 42.08
N GLY A 456 -19.07 -8.91 41.91
CA GLY A 456 -19.63 -10.04 41.16
C GLY A 456 -20.14 -9.68 39.76
N ALA A 457 -19.37 -8.91 39.00
CA ALA A 457 -19.76 -8.43 37.68
C ALA A 457 -19.62 -9.51 36.59
N SER A 458 -20.53 -9.53 35.62
CA SER A 458 -20.45 -10.37 34.42
C SER A 458 -21.11 -9.70 33.22
N VAL A 459 -20.64 -10.00 32.01
CA VAL A 459 -21.20 -9.46 30.76
C VAL A 459 -21.80 -10.60 29.93
N THR A 460 -23.01 -10.39 29.41
CA THR A 460 -23.67 -11.30 28.46
C THR A 460 -24.38 -10.49 27.39
N GLY A 461 -23.98 -10.66 26.13
CA GLY A 461 -24.40 -9.78 25.05
C GLY A 461 -23.99 -8.33 25.35
N SER A 462 -24.92 -7.39 25.31
CA SER A 462 -24.69 -5.99 25.71
C SER A 462 -25.11 -5.67 27.15
N THR A 463 -25.43 -6.67 27.96
CA THR A 463 -25.87 -6.46 29.35
C THR A 463 -24.77 -6.81 30.33
N LEU A 464 -24.37 -5.83 31.15
CA LEU A 464 -23.53 -6.00 32.31
C LEU A 464 -24.41 -6.24 33.54
N SER A 465 -24.26 -7.40 34.17
CA SER A 465 -24.92 -7.76 35.43
C SER A 465 -23.95 -7.54 36.58
N ILE A 466 -24.41 -6.89 37.65
CA ILE A 466 -23.64 -6.60 38.86
C ILE A 466 -24.40 -7.21 40.04
N GLN A 467 -23.75 -8.12 40.77
CA GLN A 467 -24.28 -8.73 41.97
C GLN A 467 -23.18 -8.80 43.02
N PRO A 468 -23.12 -7.85 43.95
CA PRO A 468 -22.12 -7.84 45.00
C PRO A 468 -22.18 -9.11 45.85
N GLN A 469 -21.05 -9.44 46.49
CA GLN A 469 -21.01 -10.48 47.52
C GLN A 469 -22.00 -10.13 48.64
N ALA A 470 -22.55 -11.16 49.29
CA ALA A 470 -23.51 -10.96 50.37
C ALA A 470 -22.91 -10.08 51.47
N ASN A 471 -23.69 -9.12 51.97
CA ASN A 471 -23.32 -8.17 53.03
C ASN A 471 -22.08 -7.30 52.69
N TYR A 472 -21.80 -7.08 51.40
CA TYR A 472 -20.74 -6.18 50.97
C TYR A 472 -21.26 -4.74 50.84
N ALA A 473 -20.74 -3.85 51.69
CA ALA A 473 -20.89 -2.41 51.55
C ALA A 473 -19.55 -1.74 51.19
N GLY A 474 -19.53 -0.94 50.12
CA GLY A 474 -18.30 -0.31 49.65
C GLY A 474 -18.39 0.26 48.24
N SER A 475 -17.25 0.71 47.71
CA SER A 475 -17.14 1.17 46.33
C SER A 475 -16.10 0.34 45.59
N GLY A 476 -16.39 -0.02 44.34
CA GLY A 476 -15.46 -0.70 43.45
C GLY A 476 -15.50 -0.15 42.04
N THR A 477 -14.60 -0.64 41.20
CA THR A 477 -14.49 -0.25 39.79
C THR A 477 -14.78 -1.43 38.87
N ILE A 478 -15.41 -1.13 37.75
CA ILE A 478 -15.65 -2.06 36.64
C ILE A 478 -15.09 -1.43 35.38
N GLU A 479 -14.36 -2.23 34.61
CA GLU A 479 -13.89 -1.92 33.26
C GLU A 479 -14.49 -2.92 32.27
N VAL A 480 -15.10 -2.38 31.21
CA VAL A 480 -15.70 -3.14 30.12
C VAL A 480 -15.10 -2.72 28.80
N SER A 481 -15.12 -3.62 27.82
CA SER A 481 -14.68 -3.35 26.46
C SER A 481 -15.77 -3.64 25.44
N VAL A 482 -15.63 -3.03 24.26
CA VAL A 482 -16.33 -3.40 23.04
C VAL A 482 -15.32 -3.73 21.95
N SER A 483 -15.63 -4.71 21.10
CA SER A 483 -14.85 -5.09 19.94
C SER A 483 -15.74 -5.37 18.73
N ASP A 484 -15.30 -4.93 17.57
CA ASP A 484 -15.83 -5.25 16.23
C ASP A 484 -15.26 -6.58 15.67
N GLY A 485 -14.28 -7.19 16.36
CA GLY A 485 -13.53 -8.36 15.92
C GLY A 485 -12.09 -8.08 15.47
N SER A 486 -11.75 -6.82 15.20
CA SER A 486 -10.44 -6.35 14.75
C SER A 486 -9.76 -5.42 15.75
N ALA A 487 -10.51 -4.46 16.31
CA ALA A 487 -10.08 -3.46 17.25
C ALA A 487 -10.96 -3.46 18.51
N THR A 488 -10.53 -2.72 19.53
CA THR A 488 -11.22 -2.66 20.83
C THR A 488 -11.16 -1.28 21.43
N ASP A 489 -12.22 -0.87 22.12
CA ASP A 489 -12.27 0.31 22.99
C ASP A 489 -12.76 -0.06 24.40
N THR A 490 -12.33 0.67 25.42
CA THR A 490 -12.65 0.37 26.83
C THR A 490 -13.17 1.57 27.59
N THR A 491 -14.02 1.32 28.59
CA THR A 491 -14.45 2.35 29.55
C THR A 491 -14.51 1.76 30.96
N SER A 492 -14.15 2.58 31.95
CA SER A 492 -14.26 2.23 33.37
C SER A 492 -15.21 3.16 34.11
N PHE A 493 -15.87 2.64 35.12
CA PHE A 493 -16.78 3.41 35.98
C PHE A 493 -16.85 2.81 37.39
N THR A 494 -17.33 3.62 38.34
CA THR A 494 -17.46 3.24 39.75
C THR A 494 -18.84 2.68 40.06
N VAL A 495 -18.90 1.69 40.93
CA VAL A 495 -20.13 1.17 41.53
C VAL A 495 -20.06 1.39 43.04
N ASN A 496 -21.11 2.00 43.61
CA ASN A 496 -21.26 2.18 45.05
C ASN A 496 -22.34 1.24 45.59
N VAL A 497 -21.97 0.37 46.51
CA VAL A 497 -22.89 -0.52 47.23
C VAL A 497 -23.18 0.09 48.59
N THR A 498 -24.45 0.42 48.85
CA THR A 498 -24.88 1.03 50.11
C THR A 498 -25.31 -0.03 51.12
N ALA A 499 -24.81 0.09 52.35
CA ALA A 499 -25.18 -0.79 53.44
C ALA A 499 -26.69 -0.76 53.75
N VAL A 500 -27.24 -1.91 54.12
CA VAL A 500 -28.61 -2.17 54.55
C VAL A 500 -28.53 -3.09 55.77
N ASN A 501 -29.12 -2.66 56.88
CA ASN A 501 -29.11 -3.40 58.15
C ASN A 501 -29.58 -4.85 57.98
N ASP A 502 -28.72 -5.79 58.33
CA ASP A 502 -28.99 -7.22 58.50
C ASP A 502 -29.47 -7.53 59.91
N ALA A 503 -30.33 -8.54 60.07
CA ALA A 503 -30.75 -8.95 61.41
C ALA A 503 -29.65 -9.82 62.08
N PRO A 504 -29.44 -9.69 63.40
CA PRO A 504 -28.44 -10.48 64.09
C PRO A 504 -28.79 -11.97 64.09
N GLN A 505 -27.79 -12.83 63.97
CA GLN A 505 -27.93 -14.29 63.96
C GLN A 505 -27.32 -14.91 65.22
N PHE A 506 -28.08 -15.76 65.94
CA PHE A 506 -27.56 -16.52 67.07
C PHE A 506 -26.48 -17.51 66.63
N THR A 507 -25.38 -17.55 67.39
CA THR A 507 -24.27 -18.51 67.22
C THR A 507 -24.08 -19.39 68.46
N SER A 508 -24.89 -19.21 69.50
CA SER A 508 -24.88 -20.07 70.69
C SER A 508 -25.40 -21.46 70.39
N ASP A 509 -24.86 -22.44 71.12
CA ASP A 509 -25.45 -23.77 71.20
C ASP A 509 -26.91 -23.71 71.63
N THR A 510 -27.70 -24.68 71.19
CA THR A 510 -29.15 -24.75 71.47
C THR A 510 -29.51 -25.87 72.44
N LEU A 511 -28.53 -26.67 72.88
CA LEU A 511 -28.71 -27.82 73.76
C LEU A 511 -27.74 -27.73 74.93
N PHE A 512 -28.25 -27.79 76.15
CA PHE A 512 -27.45 -27.77 77.37
C PHE A 512 -27.99 -28.76 78.40
N SER A 513 -27.16 -29.08 79.40
CA SER A 513 -27.56 -29.84 80.58
C SER A 513 -27.12 -29.14 81.86
N VAL A 514 -27.82 -29.43 82.96
CA VAL A 514 -27.52 -28.89 84.29
C VAL A 514 -27.92 -29.89 85.35
N THR A 515 -27.11 -30.11 86.37
CA THR A 515 -27.44 -31.03 87.46
C THR A 515 -28.37 -30.36 88.47
N ASP A 516 -29.36 -31.09 88.99
CA ASP A 516 -30.26 -30.59 90.02
C ASP A 516 -29.47 -30.21 91.27
N GLY A 517 -29.59 -28.93 91.67
CA GLY A 517 -28.81 -28.32 92.75
C GLY A 517 -27.75 -27.32 92.27
N ASP A 518 -27.37 -27.35 90.99
CA ASP A 518 -26.38 -26.45 90.40
C ASP A 518 -27.01 -25.35 89.53
N SER A 519 -26.20 -24.36 89.15
CA SER A 519 -26.59 -23.31 88.21
C SER A 519 -25.79 -23.41 86.92
N LEU A 520 -26.48 -23.50 85.79
CA LEU A 520 -25.89 -23.41 84.46
C LEU A 520 -25.77 -21.95 84.05
N THR A 521 -24.60 -21.55 83.58
CA THR A 521 -24.37 -20.21 83.02
C THR A 521 -24.00 -20.35 81.56
N ILE A 522 -24.82 -19.76 80.69
CA ILE A 522 -24.65 -19.74 79.24
C ILE A 522 -24.28 -18.30 78.86
N THR A 523 -23.18 -18.13 78.14
CA THR A 523 -22.89 -16.84 77.49
C THR A 523 -23.54 -16.87 76.12
N LEU A 524 -24.58 -16.07 75.93
CA LEU A 524 -25.23 -15.92 74.63
C LEU A 524 -24.28 -15.19 73.68
N THR A 525 -24.23 -15.70 72.46
CA THR A 525 -23.41 -15.22 71.36
C THR A 525 -24.29 -15.14 70.14
N ALA A 526 -24.13 -14.04 69.43
CA ALA A 526 -24.76 -13.78 68.15
C ALA A 526 -23.75 -12.97 67.33
N SER A 527 -23.84 -13.10 66.03
CA SER A 527 -23.09 -12.31 65.07
C SER A 527 -24.06 -11.46 64.27
N ASP A 528 -23.58 -10.30 63.86
CA ASP A 528 -24.32 -9.35 63.06
C ASP A 528 -23.40 -8.90 61.92
N ALA A 529 -23.92 -8.95 60.69
CA ALA A 529 -23.09 -8.72 59.50
C ALA A 529 -22.57 -7.27 59.44
N ASP A 530 -23.36 -6.32 59.94
CA ASP A 530 -23.02 -4.90 60.05
C ASP A 530 -22.15 -4.56 61.27
N SER A 531 -21.89 -5.55 62.13
CA SER A 531 -21.21 -5.37 63.42
C SER A 531 -21.94 -4.42 64.37
N ASP A 532 -23.26 -4.34 64.28
CA ASP A 532 -24.06 -3.49 65.15
C ASP A 532 -24.06 -3.98 66.62
N PRO A 533 -24.20 -3.08 67.62
CA PRO A 533 -24.21 -3.46 69.02
C PRO A 533 -25.40 -4.35 69.41
N LEU A 534 -25.13 -5.56 69.89
CA LEU A 534 -26.17 -6.55 70.19
C LEU A 534 -26.70 -6.48 71.62
N THR A 535 -28.03 -6.56 71.74
CA THR A 535 -28.76 -6.61 73.00
C THR A 535 -29.55 -7.90 73.12
N PHE A 536 -29.22 -8.72 74.11
CA PHE A 536 -29.94 -9.95 74.42
C PHE A 536 -31.12 -9.70 75.37
N SER A 537 -32.17 -10.50 75.24
CA SER A 537 -33.35 -10.47 76.11
C SER A 537 -33.85 -11.88 76.38
N LEU A 538 -34.32 -12.11 77.62
CA LEU A 538 -34.98 -13.35 78.02
C LEU A 538 -36.47 -13.25 77.68
N VAL A 539 -36.97 -14.17 76.86
CA VAL A 539 -38.34 -14.15 76.35
C VAL A 539 -39.26 -15.00 77.23
N SER A 540 -38.93 -16.28 77.44
CA SER A 540 -39.74 -17.21 78.24
C SER A 540 -38.93 -18.39 78.78
N PHE A 541 -39.44 -19.02 79.86
CA PHE A 541 -38.94 -20.28 80.42
C PHE A 541 -40.03 -20.96 81.29
N ASP A 542 -39.91 -22.26 81.53
CA ASP A 542 -40.80 -22.98 82.48
C ASP A 542 -40.34 -22.80 83.93
N SER A 543 -41.02 -21.91 84.66
CA SER A 543 -40.72 -21.61 86.06
C SER A 543 -40.95 -22.76 87.04
N ASN A 544 -41.57 -23.87 86.62
CA ASN A 544 -41.70 -25.07 87.45
C ASN A 544 -40.49 -26.01 87.35
N ALA A 545 -39.67 -25.85 86.30
CA ALA A 545 -38.49 -26.67 86.06
C ALA A 545 -37.19 -25.92 86.37
N VAL A 546 -37.11 -24.63 86.02
CA VAL A 546 -35.92 -23.80 86.20
C VAL A 546 -36.27 -22.36 86.59
N THR A 547 -35.37 -21.66 87.26
CA THR A 547 -35.31 -20.19 87.24
C THR A 547 -34.29 -19.75 86.21
N ALA A 548 -34.65 -18.81 85.33
CA ALA A 548 -33.72 -18.20 84.38
C ALA A 548 -33.61 -16.69 84.62
N ALA A 549 -32.38 -16.15 84.53
CA ALA A 549 -32.09 -14.73 84.65
C ALA A 549 -31.02 -14.34 83.63
N LEU A 550 -31.19 -13.19 82.96
CA LEU A 550 -30.25 -12.67 81.97
C LEU A 550 -29.63 -11.36 82.45
N SER A 551 -28.30 -11.26 82.40
CA SER A 551 -27.56 -10.04 82.72
C SER A 551 -26.52 -9.77 81.62
N GLY A 552 -26.78 -8.77 80.77
CA GLY A 552 -26.01 -8.59 79.54
C GLY A 552 -26.23 -9.77 78.61
N ALA A 553 -25.15 -10.43 78.18
CA ALA A 553 -25.21 -11.65 77.38
C ALA A 553 -25.22 -12.95 78.21
N VAL A 554 -25.09 -12.86 79.54
CA VAL A 554 -24.94 -14.04 80.39
C VAL A 554 -26.30 -14.47 80.93
N LEU A 555 -26.77 -15.63 80.48
CA LEU A 555 -27.99 -16.30 80.89
C LEU A 555 -27.66 -17.33 81.98
N THR A 556 -28.20 -17.14 83.19
CA THR A 556 -28.08 -18.10 84.28
C THR A 556 -29.39 -18.85 84.46
N ILE A 557 -29.31 -20.19 84.44
CA ILE A 557 -30.42 -21.12 84.59
C ILE A 557 -30.15 -22.00 85.81
N THR A 558 -31.13 -22.17 86.70
CA THR A 558 -31.00 -23.02 87.90
C THR A 558 -32.23 -23.91 88.04
N PRO A 559 -32.10 -25.25 88.07
CA PRO A 559 -33.20 -26.15 88.33
C PRO A 559 -33.94 -25.88 89.63
N THR A 560 -35.26 -25.99 89.62
CA THR A 560 -36.10 -25.76 90.80
C THR A 560 -36.45 -27.08 91.49
N GLY A 561 -35.48 -27.65 92.21
CA GLY A 561 -35.68 -28.66 93.25
C GLY A 561 -36.12 -30.06 92.80
N ASN A 562 -35.20 -31.02 92.83
CA ASN A 562 -35.41 -32.46 92.60
C ASN A 562 -36.20 -32.79 91.33
N VAL A 563 -36.11 -31.94 90.31
CA VAL A 563 -36.69 -32.15 88.98
C VAL A 563 -35.62 -32.72 88.05
N THR A 564 -35.98 -33.71 87.24
CA THR A 564 -35.11 -34.30 86.21
C THR A 564 -35.85 -34.36 84.87
N GLY A 565 -35.13 -34.28 83.76
CA GLY A 565 -35.69 -34.27 82.40
C GLY A 565 -35.54 -32.93 81.67
N GLY A 566 -36.11 -32.85 80.46
CA GLY A 566 -35.94 -31.71 79.55
C GLY A 566 -36.91 -30.54 79.77
N THR A 567 -36.41 -29.31 79.64
CA THR A 567 -37.17 -28.05 79.59
C THR A 567 -36.59 -27.11 78.52
N GLN A 568 -37.21 -25.94 78.29
CA GLN A 568 -36.79 -24.97 77.28
C GLN A 568 -36.73 -23.55 77.84
N VAL A 569 -35.81 -22.75 77.30
CA VAL A 569 -35.66 -21.32 77.55
C VAL A 569 -35.56 -20.58 76.23
N ASP A 570 -36.46 -19.63 76.00
CA ASP A 570 -36.49 -18.79 74.81
C ASP A 570 -35.77 -17.46 75.07
N VAL A 571 -34.90 -17.08 74.14
CA VAL A 571 -34.13 -15.83 74.17
C VAL A 571 -34.24 -15.11 72.82
N SER A 572 -34.02 -13.80 72.83
CA SER A 572 -33.95 -12.97 71.62
C SER A 572 -32.72 -12.09 71.64
N VAL A 573 -32.22 -11.73 70.46
CA VAL A 573 -31.14 -10.76 70.26
C VAL A 573 -31.60 -9.70 69.27
N SER A 574 -31.25 -8.44 69.53
CA SER A 574 -31.56 -7.30 68.66
C SER A 574 -30.35 -6.38 68.53
N ASP A 575 -30.15 -5.86 67.34
CA ASP A 575 -29.18 -4.81 66.97
C ASP A 575 -29.71 -3.38 67.24
N GLY A 576 -30.99 -3.24 67.64
CA GLY A 576 -31.69 -1.97 67.81
C GLY A 576 -32.68 -1.61 66.69
N SER A 577 -32.61 -2.28 65.53
CA SER A 577 -33.47 -2.13 64.34
C SER A 577 -34.30 -3.39 64.06
N ALA A 578 -33.65 -4.56 64.03
CA ALA A 578 -34.21 -5.88 63.80
C ALA A 578 -33.92 -6.82 64.99
N ALA A 579 -34.54 -8.00 65.00
CA ALA A 579 -34.35 -8.98 66.07
C ALA A 579 -34.49 -10.42 65.57
N ALA A 580 -33.73 -11.33 66.19
CA ALA A 580 -33.85 -12.77 66.03
C ALA A 580 -34.18 -13.45 67.37
N SER A 581 -34.70 -14.67 67.31
CA SER A 581 -35.07 -15.48 68.50
C SER A 581 -34.50 -16.89 68.40
N ALA A 582 -34.16 -17.48 69.55
CA ALA A 582 -33.67 -18.85 69.67
C ALA A 582 -34.29 -19.54 70.90
N THR A 583 -34.47 -20.86 70.80
CA THR A 583 -34.96 -21.72 71.88
C THR A 583 -33.83 -22.65 72.33
N LEU A 584 -33.44 -22.54 73.60
CA LEU A 584 -32.42 -23.37 74.23
C LEU A 584 -33.10 -24.53 74.97
N SER A 585 -32.74 -25.77 74.65
CA SER A 585 -33.24 -26.95 75.36
C SER A 585 -32.29 -27.32 76.50
N ILE A 586 -32.82 -27.47 77.71
CA ILE A 586 -32.06 -27.73 78.94
C ILE A 586 -32.45 -29.10 79.49
N ASN A 587 -31.49 -30.00 79.67
CA ASN A 587 -31.70 -31.32 80.28
C ASN A 587 -31.20 -31.35 81.74
N ILE A 588 -32.07 -31.68 82.70
CA ILE A 588 -31.72 -31.65 84.13
C ILE A 588 -31.29 -33.03 84.65
N LEU A 589 -30.05 -33.14 85.18
CA LEU A 589 -29.35 -34.36 85.62
C LEU A 589 -29.34 -34.55 87.17
N SER A 590 -28.89 -35.70 87.72
CA SER A 590 -28.91 -36.03 89.17
C SER A 590 -27.51 -36.11 89.83
N ALA A 591 -27.38 -35.82 91.14
CA ALA A 591 -26.13 -35.37 91.81
C ALA A 591 -25.25 -36.37 92.65
N ASP A 592 -24.84 -37.55 92.15
CA ASP A 592 -23.67 -38.31 92.71
C ASP A 592 -22.59 -38.36 91.59
N ASN A 593 -21.29 -38.09 91.84
CA ASN A 593 -20.27 -37.89 90.78
C ASN A 593 -19.14 -38.97 90.70
N GLN A 594 -18.70 -39.33 89.49
CA GLN A 594 -17.79 -40.41 89.07
C GLN A 594 -16.86 -39.87 87.98
N ALA A 595 -15.57 -40.21 88.01
CA ALA A 595 -14.59 -39.65 87.09
C ALA A 595 -14.90 -39.91 85.59
N PRO A 596 -14.54 -38.98 84.69
CA PRO A 596 -14.72 -39.14 83.25
C PRO A 596 -13.99 -40.36 82.68
N VAL A 597 -14.62 -41.04 81.72
CA VAL A 597 -14.06 -42.19 81.01
C VAL A 597 -13.83 -41.80 79.55
N TRP A 598 -12.57 -41.92 79.10
CA TRP A 598 -12.19 -41.62 77.71
C TRP A 598 -12.84 -42.56 76.70
N ASP A 599 -13.29 -42.00 75.58
CA ASP A 599 -13.56 -42.78 74.39
C ASP A 599 -12.23 -43.23 73.73
N SER A 600 -12.29 -44.27 72.90
CA SER A 600 -11.08 -44.80 72.26
C SER A 600 -10.48 -43.78 71.29
N LEU A 601 -9.23 -43.36 71.55
CA LEU A 601 -8.46 -42.53 70.64
C LEU A 601 -7.71 -43.40 69.62
N ALA A 602 -7.90 -43.11 68.33
CA ALA A 602 -7.14 -43.75 67.26
C ALA A 602 -5.73 -43.16 67.17
N ALA A 603 -4.76 -43.95 66.71
CA ALA A 603 -3.42 -43.42 66.43
C ALA A 603 -3.47 -42.56 65.16
N GLU A 604 -2.72 -41.46 65.16
CA GLU A 604 -2.70 -40.49 64.06
C GLU A 604 -1.39 -40.53 63.30
N THR A 605 -1.49 -40.42 61.98
CA THR A 605 -0.35 -40.30 61.09
C THR A 605 -0.52 -39.02 60.26
N LEU A 606 0.50 -38.16 60.25
CA LEU A 606 0.50 -36.88 59.52
C LEU A 606 1.75 -36.77 58.66
N LEU A 607 1.72 -35.91 57.65
CA LEU A 607 2.91 -35.47 56.93
C LEU A 607 3.50 -34.21 57.58
N ALA A 608 4.81 -34.03 57.48
CA ALA A 608 5.48 -32.82 57.98
C ALA A 608 4.96 -31.57 57.24
N GLY A 609 4.37 -30.63 57.99
CA GLY A 609 3.69 -29.44 57.46
C GLY A 609 2.16 -29.52 57.50
N GLU A 610 1.59 -30.70 57.73
CA GLU A 610 0.13 -30.86 57.89
C GLU A 610 -0.34 -30.49 59.30
N SER A 611 -1.64 -30.20 59.40
CA SER A 611 -2.32 -30.05 60.67
C SER A 611 -3.58 -30.90 60.67
N THR A 612 -3.93 -31.46 61.81
CA THR A 612 -5.20 -32.14 62.03
C THR A 612 -5.85 -31.60 63.29
N THR A 613 -7.18 -31.69 63.34
CA THR A 613 -7.94 -31.37 64.54
C THR A 613 -8.72 -32.60 64.94
N ILE A 614 -8.53 -33.04 66.18
CA ILE A 614 -9.21 -34.20 66.75
C ILE A 614 -10.13 -33.71 67.83
N THR A 615 -11.41 -34.03 67.71
CA THR A 615 -12.37 -33.79 68.79
C THR A 615 -12.17 -34.85 69.86
N LEU A 616 -11.67 -34.43 71.01
CA LEU A 616 -11.53 -35.25 72.20
C LEU A 616 -12.91 -35.53 72.81
N SER A 617 -13.14 -36.79 73.18
CA SER A 617 -14.38 -37.21 73.83
C SER A 617 -14.08 -38.13 75.00
N ALA A 618 -14.71 -37.84 76.11
CA ALA A 618 -14.78 -38.63 77.31
C ALA A 618 -16.19 -38.44 77.88
N THR A 619 -16.76 -39.52 78.37
CA THR A 619 -18.09 -39.52 78.96
C THR A 619 -17.98 -39.59 80.47
N ASP A 620 -18.68 -38.68 81.12
CA ASP A 620 -18.88 -38.74 82.56
C ASP A 620 -20.19 -39.46 82.87
N ALA A 621 -20.15 -40.43 83.77
CA ALA A 621 -21.33 -41.25 84.05
C ALA A 621 -22.45 -40.47 84.76
N ASP A 622 -22.11 -39.32 85.36
CA ASP A 622 -23.03 -38.45 86.08
C ASP A 622 -23.40 -37.21 85.26
N GLY A 623 -22.79 -37.09 84.09
CA GLY A 623 -23.06 -36.07 83.08
C GLY A 623 -22.47 -34.71 83.42
N ASP A 624 -21.47 -34.68 84.31
CA ASP A 624 -20.66 -33.52 84.57
C ASP A 624 -19.88 -33.08 83.32
N SER A 625 -19.65 -31.77 83.20
CA SER A 625 -18.94 -31.21 82.05
C SER A 625 -17.46 -31.63 82.09
N VAL A 626 -17.04 -32.39 81.10
CA VAL A 626 -15.65 -32.84 80.97
C VAL A 626 -14.80 -31.75 80.33
N SER A 627 -13.71 -31.40 81.01
CA SER A 627 -12.68 -30.49 80.51
C SER A 627 -11.38 -31.23 80.20
N TYR A 628 -10.74 -30.87 79.10
CA TYR A 628 -9.54 -31.54 78.58
C TYR A 628 -8.29 -30.69 78.79
N SER A 629 -7.13 -31.34 78.92
CA SER A 629 -5.83 -30.69 78.96
C SER A 629 -4.74 -31.55 78.32
N VAL A 630 -3.76 -30.88 77.70
CA VAL A 630 -2.53 -31.52 77.21
C VAL A 630 -1.49 -31.47 78.30
N THR A 631 -0.95 -32.62 78.66
CA THR A 631 0.08 -32.74 79.70
C THR A 631 1.50 -32.85 79.13
N SER A 632 1.65 -33.43 77.95
CA SER A 632 2.93 -33.49 77.23
C SER A 632 2.72 -33.68 75.72
N ALA A 633 3.67 -33.19 74.90
CA ALA A 633 3.70 -33.42 73.46
C ALA A 633 5.16 -33.54 72.97
N PRO A 634 5.44 -34.36 71.94
CA PRO A 634 6.79 -34.53 71.41
C PRO A 634 7.20 -33.34 70.52
N ALA A 635 8.49 -33.04 70.46
CA ALA A 635 9.01 -31.81 69.83
C ALA A 635 8.77 -31.68 68.31
N PHE A 636 8.40 -32.77 67.64
CA PHE A 636 8.15 -32.80 66.19
C PHE A 636 6.68 -32.47 65.83
N VAL A 637 5.83 -32.17 66.83
CA VAL A 637 4.49 -31.61 66.67
C VAL A 637 4.30 -30.40 67.59
N SER A 638 3.53 -29.39 67.15
CA SER A 638 2.93 -28.40 68.04
C SER A 638 1.48 -28.77 68.29
N VAL A 639 1.00 -28.56 69.52
CA VAL A 639 -0.39 -28.87 69.88
C VAL A 639 -1.03 -27.67 70.54
N SER A 640 -2.28 -27.41 70.22
CA SER A 640 -3.12 -26.43 70.89
C SER A 640 -4.50 -27.04 71.13
N LEU A 641 -5.14 -26.66 72.24
CA LEU A 641 -6.42 -27.23 72.66
C LEU A 641 -7.41 -26.08 72.91
N SER A 642 -8.53 -26.11 72.19
CA SER A 642 -9.64 -25.17 72.35
C SER A 642 -10.92 -25.94 72.65
N GLY A 643 -11.34 -25.94 73.92
CA GLY A 643 -12.45 -26.80 74.36
C GLY A 643 -12.10 -28.28 74.25
N SER A 644 -12.83 -29.02 73.41
CA SER A 644 -12.56 -30.43 73.09
C SER A 644 -11.72 -30.63 71.83
N GLU A 645 -11.44 -29.58 71.06
CA GLU A 645 -10.70 -29.69 69.81
C GLU A 645 -9.20 -29.59 70.05
N LEU A 646 -8.50 -30.70 69.88
CA LEU A 646 -7.05 -30.78 69.90
C LEU A 646 -6.53 -30.57 68.48
N GLN A 647 -6.01 -29.38 68.21
CA GLN A 647 -5.27 -29.11 66.98
C GLN A 647 -3.82 -29.56 67.14
N ILE A 648 -3.34 -30.32 66.17
CA ILE A 648 -1.98 -30.84 66.10
C ILE A 648 -1.38 -30.40 64.77
N ASP A 649 -0.29 -29.65 64.81
CA ASP A 649 0.47 -29.27 63.62
C ASP A 649 1.81 -30.02 63.60
N ALA A 650 2.04 -30.76 62.53
CA ALA A 650 3.25 -31.54 62.31
C ALA A 650 4.39 -30.64 61.86
N THR A 651 5.44 -30.49 62.68
CA THR A 651 6.54 -29.56 62.39
C THR A 651 7.74 -30.23 61.74
N SER A 652 7.96 -31.52 62.03
CA SER A 652 9.04 -32.32 61.42
C SER A 652 8.74 -33.81 61.55
N SER A 653 9.43 -34.67 60.80
CA SER A 653 9.22 -36.12 60.85
C SER A 653 9.67 -36.73 62.19
N GLY A 654 8.87 -37.63 62.77
CA GLY A 654 9.17 -38.31 64.04
C GLY A 654 8.00 -39.19 64.51
N SER A 655 8.18 -39.98 65.57
CA SER A 655 7.08 -40.74 66.20
C SER A 655 7.14 -40.67 67.73
N GLY A 656 5.96 -40.67 68.36
CA GLY A 656 5.82 -40.39 69.80
C GLY A 656 4.35 -40.38 70.24
N THR A 657 4.09 -39.85 71.44
CA THR A 657 2.73 -39.77 72.02
C THR A 657 2.45 -38.38 72.56
N ILE A 658 1.20 -37.93 72.44
CA ILE A 658 0.65 -36.75 73.11
C ILE A 658 -0.13 -37.24 74.33
N ASP A 659 0.26 -36.81 75.53
CA ASP A 659 -0.38 -37.24 76.78
C ASP A 659 -1.49 -36.27 77.18
N LEU A 660 -2.70 -36.80 77.43
CA LEU A 660 -3.93 -36.04 77.63
C LEU A 660 -4.58 -36.37 78.98
N SER A 661 -5.31 -35.40 79.55
CA SER A 661 -6.13 -35.58 80.76
C SER A 661 -7.53 -34.97 80.62
N ALA A 662 -8.55 -35.71 81.05
CA ALA A 662 -9.95 -35.31 81.11
C ALA A 662 -10.39 -35.22 82.58
N THR A 663 -11.07 -34.15 82.98
CA THR A 663 -11.56 -33.96 84.34
C THR A 663 -12.94 -33.33 84.38
N ASP A 664 -13.77 -33.81 85.30
CA ASP A 664 -15.09 -33.27 85.65
C ASP A 664 -14.98 -32.10 86.67
N GLY A 665 -13.76 -31.68 87.03
CA GLY A 665 -13.49 -30.67 88.06
C GLY A 665 -13.29 -31.23 89.48
N ALA A 666 -13.60 -32.50 89.72
CA ALA A 666 -13.41 -33.19 90.99
C ALA A 666 -12.43 -34.38 90.90
N LEU A 667 -12.55 -35.20 89.86
CA LEU A 667 -11.74 -36.37 89.53
C LEU A 667 -11.23 -36.28 88.08
N SER A 668 -10.16 -36.99 87.75
CA SER A 668 -9.52 -36.92 86.43
C SER A 668 -9.08 -38.29 85.92
N ALA A 669 -9.19 -38.51 84.62
CA ALA A 669 -8.65 -39.67 83.91
C ALA A 669 -7.60 -39.25 82.87
N ALA A 670 -6.53 -40.04 82.73
CA ALA A 670 -5.44 -39.78 81.79
C ALA A 670 -5.41 -40.80 80.64
N THR A 671 -4.95 -40.38 79.47
CA THR A 671 -4.74 -41.22 78.28
C THR A 671 -3.59 -40.68 77.43
N SER A 672 -3.16 -41.42 76.40
CA SER A 672 -2.13 -40.99 75.45
C SER A 672 -2.57 -41.26 74.01
N LEU A 673 -2.40 -40.26 73.13
CA LEU A 673 -2.62 -40.35 71.70
C LEU A 673 -1.29 -40.67 71.00
N ALA A 674 -1.21 -41.77 70.25
CA ALA A 674 -0.02 -42.10 69.46
C ALA A 674 0.00 -41.26 68.17
N ILE A 675 1.15 -40.67 67.85
CA ILE A 675 1.33 -39.85 66.65
C ILE A 675 2.62 -40.20 65.90
N THR A 676 2.50 -40.33 64.59
CA THR A 676 3.61 -40.53 63.66
C THR A 676 3.58 -39.45 62.59
N VAL A 677 4.65 -38.67 62.48
CA VAL A 677 4.83 -37.68 61.41
C VAL A 677 5.83 -38.20 60.39
N LEU A 678 5.40 -38.33 59.14
CA LEU A 678 6.18 -38.80 58.01
C LEU A 678 6.69 -37.61 57.16
N PRO A 679 7.81 -37.72 56.43
CA PRO A 679 8.31 -36.63 55.58
C PRO A 679 7.38 -36.37 54.36
N ALA A 680 7.20 -35.11 53.96
CA ALA A 680 6.35 -34.72 52.82
C ALA A 680 6.90 -35.20 51.45
N PHE A 681 6.00 -35.46 50.48
CA PHE A 681 6.32 -35.86 49.11
C PHE A 681 6.83 -34.68 48.26
N THR A 682 7.76 -34.93 47.32
CA THR A 682 8.14 -33.96 46.27
C THR A 682 8.36 -34.65 44.92
N LEU A 683 7.73 -34.14 43.85
CA LEU A 683 7.99 -34.50 42.45
C LEU A 683 8.78 -33.39 41.78
N SER A 684 9.91 -33.65 41.12
CA SER A 684 10.66 -32.59 40.43
C SER A 684 10.93 -32.87 38.95
N THR A 685 10.69 -31.86 38.09
CA THR A 685 11.03 -31.84 36.66
C THR A 685 11.74 -30.53 36.32
N ASP A 686 12.83 -30.56 35.57
CA ASP A 686 13.57 -29.38 35.07
C ASP A 686 13.82 -28.25 36.09
N GLY A 687 13.98 -28.61 37.38
CA GLY A 687 14.21 -27.67 38.47
C GLY A 687 12.96 -27.15 39.19
N ASN A 688 11.75 -27.54 38.77
CA ASN A 688 10.49 -27.25 39.46
C ASN A 688 10.11 -28.39 40.40
N THR A 689 9.38 -28.08 41.48
CA THR A 689 8.87 -29.07 42.44
C THR A 689 7.36 -28.98 42.51
N PHE A 690 6.68 -30.12 42.39
CA PHE A 690 5.24 -30.29 42.37
C PHE A 690 4.79 -31.13 43.57
N TYR A 691 3.58 -30.86 44.03
CA TYR A 691 2.93 -31.46 45.19
C TYR A 691 1.68 -32.25 44.78
N ASP A 692 1.08 -32.97 45.72
CA ASP A 692 -0.13 -33.77 45.47
C ASP A 692 -1.30 -32.91 44.99
N GLY A 693 -2.01 -33.34 43.95
CA GLY A 693 -3.09 -32.59 43.32
C GLY A 693 -2.68 -31.58 42.23
N ASP A 694 -1.38 -31.36 41.98
CA ASP A 694 -0.93 -30.52 40.88
C ASP A 694 -1.27 -31.11 39.50
N THR A 695 -1.67 -30.24 38.57
CA THR A 695 -1.93 -30.59 37.17
C THR A 695 -0.73 -30.21 36.29
N ILE A 696 -0.24 -31.16 35.50
CA ILE A 696 0.93 -30.99 34.64
C ILE A 696 0.51 -31.15 33.18
N ASN A 697 0.82 -30.17 32.34
CA ASN A 697 0.56 -30.25 30.91
C ASN A 697 1.82 -30.76 30.20
N ALA A 698 1.79 -32.03 29.78
CA ALA A 698 2.88 -32.62 29.03
C ALA A 698 2.74 -32.26 27.56
N GLY A 699 3.57 -31.33 27.09
CA GLY A 699 3.66 -30.99 25.67
C GLY A 699 4.13 -32.16 24.80
N THR A 700 4.76 -31.87 23.67
CA THR A 700 5.21 -32.88 22.69
C THR A 700 6.53 -33.58 23.03
N GLU A 701 7.21 -33.16 24.10
CA GLU A 701 8.56 -33.64 24.48
C GLU A 701 8.51 -34.61 25.67
N ASP A 702 9.52 -35.47 25.79
CA ASP A 702 9.65 -36.45 26.87
C ASP A 702 9.88 -35.77 28.24
N PHE A 703 9.15 -36.19 29.27
CA PHE A 703 9.31 -35.67 30.64
C PHE A 703 10.13 -36.63 31.51
N SER A 704 11.10 -36.08 32.25
CA SER A 704 11.86 -36.81 33.27
C SER A 704 11.45 -36.36 34.68
N PHE A 705 11.18 -37.34 35.55
CA PHE A 705 10.70 -37.10 36.91
C PHE A 705 11.64 -37.74 37.94
N THR A 706 11.83 -37.09 39.09
CA THR A 706 12.46 -37.68 40.27
C THR A 706 11.48 -37.69 41.44
N LEU A 707 11.32 -38.83 42.11
CA LEU A 707 10.43 -39.04 43.25
C LEU A 707 11.24 -39.07 44.57
N ASN A 708 10.82 -38.33 45.61
CA ASN A 708 11.42 -38.39 46.95
C ASN A 708 10.35 -38.25 48.07
N GLY A 709 10.36 -39.16 49.06
CA GLY A 709 9.57 -39.08 50.32
C GLY A 709 8.20 -39.81 50.35
N GLY A 710 7.57 -39.88 51.54
CA GLY A 710 6.13 -40.13 51.78
C GLY A 710 5.58 -41.57 51.96
N ASP A 711 4.27 -41.67 52.31
CA ASP A 711 3.56 -42.81 52.90
C ASP A 711 2.40 -43.41 52.06
N ASN A 712 2.76 -43.86 50.87
CA ASN A 712 2.07 -44.87 50.05
C ASN A 712 1.10 -44.48 48.92
N GLN A 713 0.70 -43.22 48.63
CA GLN A 713 0.18 -42.84 47.28
C GLN A 713 0.29 -41.33 47.01
N LEU A 714 0.90 -40.95 45.88
CA LEU A 714 0.85 -39.61 45.27
C LEU A 714 -0.09 -39.66 44.06
N THR A 715 -1.00 -38.70 43.86
CA THR A 715 -1.86 -38.62 42.67
C THR A 715 -1.61 -37.32 41.88
N THR A 716 -1.15 -37.44 40.64
CA THR A 716 -1.00 -36.29 39.73
C THR A 716 -1.73 -36.54 38.42
N THR A 717 -2.35 -35.49 37.86
CA THR A 717 -3.05 -35.57 36.57
C THR A 717 -2.15 -35.01 35.46
N LEU A 718 -1.86 -35.85 34.48
CA LEU A 718 -1.09 -35.53 33.29
C LEU A 718 -2.04 -35.38 32.10
N PHE A 719 -2.02 -34.22 31.44
CA PHE A 719 -2.66 -34.05 30.14
C PHE A 719 -1.65 -34.29 29.04
N TYR A 720 -1.94 -35.22 28.12
CA TYR A 720 -1.08 -35.50 26.97
C TYR A 720 -1.77 -35.17 25.65
N SER A 721 -1.07 -34.41 24.81
CA SER A 721 -1.54 -34.00 23.48
C SER A 721 -0.62 -34.43 22.32
N GLY A 722 0.38 -35.29 22.57
CA GLY A 722 1.33 -35.73 21.54
C GLY A 722 0.79 -36.83 20.62
N SER A 723 1.50 -37.05 19.52
CA SER A 723 1.11 -37.95 18.43
C SER A 723 1.65 -39.38 18.56
N ASP A 724 2.65 -39.61 19.42
CA ASP A 724 3.45 -40.83 19.39
C ASP A 724 3.18 -41.72 20.61
N ALA A 725 2.80 -42.98 20.37
CA ALA A 725 2.49 -43.95 21.42
C ALA A 725 3.71 -44.41 22.25
N THR A 726 4.92 -44.02 21.85
CA THR A 726 6.16 -44.66 22.32
C THR A 726 6.99 -43.88 23.33
N GLY A 727 6.55 -42.73 23.85
CA GLY A 727 7.49 -41.79 24.50
C GLY A 727 7.22 -41.26 25.91
N LEU A 728 6.02 -41.41 26.49
CA LEU A 728 5.61 -40.38 27.46
C LEU A 728 6.40 -40.27 28.78
N LEU A 729 7.05 -41.33 29.24
CA LEU A 729 7.80 -41.29 30.51
C LEU A 729 9.06 -42.16 30.38
N SER A 730 10.23 -41.53 30.54
CA SER A 730 11.48 -42.26 30.77
C SER A 730 12.21 -41.69 32.00
N ASN A 731 12.65 -42.57 32.89
CA ASN A 731 13.68 -42.24 33.85
C ASN A 731 14.97 -43.00 33.50
N ASP A 732 16.12 -42.48 33.91
CA ASP A 732 17.43 -43.15 33.78
C ASP A 732 17.51 -44.51 34.51
N SER A 733 16.42 -44.94 35.17
CA SER A 733 16.31 -46.16 35.98
C SER A 733 15.61 -47.33 35.27
N GLY A 734 15.10 -47.13 34.05
CA GLY A 734 14.53 -48.21 33.23
C GLY A 734 13.01 -48.44 33.38
N PHE A 735 12.24 -47.42 33.76
CA PHE A 735 10.78 -47.48 33.71
C PHE A 735 10.27 -46.79 32.44
N THR A 736 9.57 -47.53 31.59
CA THR A 736 8.88 -47.01 30.39
C THR A 736 7.39 -47.12 30.63
N LEU A 737 6.64 -46.04 30.40
CA LEU A 737 5.18 -46.11 30.32
C LEU A 737 4.80 -46.97 29.11
N LEU A 738 4.48 -48.25 29.33
CA LEU A 738 3.74 -49.05 28.37
C LEU A 738 2.27 -48.67 28.54
N LEU A 739 1.75 -47.91 27.58
CA LEU A 739 0.31 -47.72 27.45
C LEU A 739 -0.38 -49.10 27.42
N PRO A 740 -1.61 -49.22 27.93
CA PRO A 740 -2.26 -50.51 28.07
C PRO A 740 -2.48 -51.18 26.71
N GLN A 741 -1.53 -52.00 26.28
CA GLN A 741 -1.68 -53.04 25.28
C GLN A 741 -2.34 -54.25 25.96
N SER A 742 -3.54 -54.05 26.48
CA SER A 742 -4.37 -55.18 26.89
C SER A 742 -5.28 -55.51 25.73
N ASP A 743 -5.53 -56.80 25.51
CA ASP A 743 -6.40 -57.33 24.46
C ASP A 743 -7.84 -56.75 24.50
N ALA A 744 -8.21 -56.07 25.59
CA ALA A 744 -9.49 -55.39 25.79
C ALA A 744 -9.54 -53.94 25.26
N PHE A 745 -8.40 -53.33 24.90
CA PHE A 745 -8.28 -51.95 24.41
C PHE A 745 -7.45 -51.83 23.12
N ALA A 746 -7.37 -52.91 22.32
CA ALA A 746 -6.61 -52.97 21.07
C ALA A 746 -6.86 -51.72 20.19
N GLY A 747 -5.82 -50.90 19.99
CA GLY A 747 -5.86 -49.65 19.20
C GLY A 747 -6.41 -48.39 19.91
N ALA A 748 -7.00 -48.51 21.10
CA ALA A 748 -7.63 -47.38 21.81
C ALA A 748 -6.57 -46.52 22.52
N PHE A 749 -6.28 -45.35 21.94
CA PHE A 749 -5.16 -44.51 22.35
C PHE A 749 -5.58 -43.28 23.16
N ALA A 750 -6.88 -42.91 23.17
CA ALA A 750 -7.49 -41.87 23.99
C ALA A 750 -8.26 -42.47 25.17
N GLY A 751 -8.27 -41.78 26.31
CA GLY A 751 -8.91 -42.26 27.52
C GLY A 751 -8.34 -41.69 28.80
N ASN A 752 -8.91 -42.13 29.91
CA ASN A 752 -8.38 -41.91 31.24
C ASN A 752 -7.59 -43.16 31.69
N TYR A 753 -6.28 -43.03 31.81
CA TYR A 753 -5.38 -44.10 32.21
C TYR A 753 -4.86 -43.86 33.62
N ALA A 754 -4.74 -44.92 34.40
CA ALA A 754 -4.07 -44.89 35.69
C ALA A 754 -2.81 -45.73 35.62
N LEU A 755 -1.68 -45.15 36.00
CA LEU A 755 -0.39 -45.84 36.08
C LEU A 755 0.13 -45.79 37.51
N THR A 756 0.41 -46.97 38.08
CA THR A 756 1.16 -47.08 39.34
C THR A 756 2.63 -47.34 39.03
N VAL A 757 3.52 -46.46 39.46
CA VAL A 757 4.99 -46.62 39.37
C VAL A 757 5.52 -46.98 40.73
N GLU A 758 6.14 -48.14 40.86
CA GLU A 758 6.81 -48.60 42.09
C GLU A 758 8.34 -48.49 41.97
N ASP A 759 8.99 -47.90 42.97
CA ASP A 759 10.45 -47.89 43.07
C ASP A 759 10.99 -49.18 43.70
N ASN A 760 12.31 -49.39 43.62
CA ASN A 760 12.99 -50.56 44.19
C ASN A 760 12.97 -50.61 45.74
N SER A 761 12.43 -49.59 46.38
CA SER A 761 12.30 -49.47 47.84
C SER A 761 10.88 -49.80 48.31
N GLY A 762 9.95 -50.09 47.37
CA GLY A 762 8.56 -50.46 47.65
C GLY A 762 7.59 -49.27 47.74
N TYR A 763 7.99 -48.07 47.30
CA TYR A 763 7.14 -46.88 47.27
C TYR A 763 6.44 -46.74 45.91
N SER A 764 5.15 -46.39 45.90
CA SER A 764 4.34 -46.27 44.68
C SER A 764 3.80 -44.84 44.45
N ALA A 765 3.71 -44.42 43.18
CA ALA A 765 3.07 -43.19 42.73
C ALA A 765 2.02 -43.48 41.65
N ASN A 766 0.84 -42.85 41.74
CA ASN A 766 -0.25 -43.01 40.78
C ASN A 766 -0.35 -41.79 39.85
N PHE A 767 -0.17 -42.02 38.56
CA PHE A 767 -0.37 -41.01 37.53
C PHE A 767 -1.73 -41.24 36.87
N LEU A 768 -2.59 -40.21 36.89
CA LEU A 768 -3.80 -40.18 36.09
C LEU A 768 -3.50 -39.47 34.77
N LEU A 769 -3.39 -40.21 33.69
CA LEU A 769 -3.20 -39.66 32.36
C LEU A 769 -4.58 -39.45 31.73
N GLN A 770 -4.93 -38.19 31.45
CA GLN A 770 -6.10 -37.86 30.67
C GLN A 770 -5.67 -37.54 29.24
N ARG A 771 -6.27 -38.26 28.29
CA ARG A 771 -6.05 -37.98 26.88
C ARG A 771 -7.37 -37.91 26.12
N PRO A 772 -7.72 -36.75 25.55
CA PRO A 772 -8.91 -36.59 24.73
C PRO A 772 -8.77 -37.30 23.37
N LEU A 773 -9.87 -37.49 22.66
CA LEU A 773 -9.84 -37.92 21.25
C LEU A 773 -9.02 -36.92 20.43
N ARG A 774 -8.33 -37.38 19.40
CA ARG A 774 -7.61 -36.46 18.51
C ARG A 774 -8.42 -36.24 17.24
N LEU A 775 -8.70 -34.96 16.96
CA LEU A 775 -9.41 -34.53 15.76
C LEU A 775 -8.39 -33.94 14.78
N THR A 776 -8.29 -34.54 13.60
CA THR A 776 -7.44 -34.04 12.51
C THR A 776 -8.25 -33.93 11.23
N THR A 777 -7.99 -32.88 10.47
CA THR A 777 -8.51 -32.75 9.11
C THR A 777 -7.43 -33.15 8.12
N SER A 778 -7.84 -33.71 6.99
CA SER A 778 -6.89 -34.15 5.96
C SER A 778 -6.31 -32.97 5.16
N VAL A 779 -6.98 -31.81 5.19
CA VAL A 779 -6.55 -30.51 4.65
C VAL A 779 -6.94 -29.37 5.60
N SER A 780 -6.23 -28.25 5.48
CA SER A 780 -6.60 -26.97 6.08
C SER A 780 -6.30 -25.84 5.08
N PRO A 781 -7.25 -24.91 4.82
CA PRO A 781 -8.64 -24.90 5.29
C PRO A 781 -9.50 -26.00 4.63
N LEU A 782 -10.66 -26.29 5.23
CA LEU A 782 -11.69 -27.13 4.61
C LEU A 782 -12.47 -26.30 3.58
N LEU A 783 -12.94 -26.92 2.50
CA LEU A 783 -13.77 -26.24 1.49
C LEU A 783 -15.25 -26.61 1.59
N ILE A 784 -16.11 -25.59 1.47
CA ILE A 784 -17.56 -25.73 1.38
C ILE A 784 -17.93 -25.65 -0.10
N THR A 785 -18.38 -26.76 -0.66
CA THR A 785 -19.14 -26.75 -1.91
C THR A 785 -20.27 -27.75 -1.78
N ALA A 786 -21.33 -27.57 -2.57
CA ALA A 786 -22.48 -28.47 -2.57
C ALA A 786 -22.12 -29.94 -2.90
N ASP A 787 -20.96 -30.17 -3.51
CA ASP A 787 -20.53 -31.48 -4.03
C ASP A 787 -19.22 -32.00 -3.39
N THR A 788 -18.65 -31.31 -2.39
CA THR A 788 -17.39 -31.71 -1.75
C THR A 788 -17.63 -32.30 -0.37
N GLN A 789 -17.24 -33.56 -0.21
CA GLN A 789 -17.16 -34.23 1.09
C GLN A 789 -15.81 -33.90 1.71
N GLN A 790 -15.82 -33.26 2.88
CA GLN A 790 -14.61 -33.03 3.67
C GLN A 790 -14.51 -34.08 4.76
N MET A 791 -13.30 -34.51 5.12
CA MET A 791 -13.09 -35.61 6.05
C MET A 791 -12.54 -35.09 7.37
N LEU A 792 -13.23 -35.42 8.46
CA LEU A 792 -12.73 -35.30 9.81
C LEU A 792 -12.28 -36.69 10.27
N GLN A 793 -11.00 -36.80 10.61
CA GLN A 793 -10.41 -37.98 11.19
C GLN A 793 -10.43 -37.86 12.71
N ILE A 794 -10.86 -38.94 13.35
CA ILE A 794 -11.01 -39.04 14.79
C ILE A 794 -10.24 -40.27 15.24
N GLU A 795 -9.22 -40.05 16.05
CA GLU A 795 -8.27 -41.07 16.49
C GLU A 795 -8.43 -41.32 18.00
N GLY A 796 -8.25 -42.58 18.40
CA GLY A 796 -8.02 -42.96 19.79
C GLY A 796 -9.22 -43.54 20.53
N ALA A 797 -10.41 -43.59 19.94
CA ALA A 797 -11.55 -44.26 20.56
C ALA A 797 -11.38 -45.79 20.63
N GLU A 798 -12.05 -46.43 21.59
CA GLU A 798 -12.08 -47.90 21.69
C GLU A 798 -12.81 -48.51 20.49
N ALA A 799 -12.24 -49.54 19.86
CA ALA A 799 -12.82 -50.18 18.67
C ALA A 799 -14.29 -50.60 18.92
N GLY A 800 -15.19 -50.21 18.02
CA GLY A 800 -16.63 -50.49 18.17
C GLY A 800 -17.38 -49.59 19.16
N SER A 801 -16.72 -48.68 19.86
CA SER A 801 -17.38 -47.70 20.74
C SER A 801 -18.09 -46.59 19.95
N GLY A 802 -19.08 -45.95 20.57
CA GLY A 802 -19.78 -44.81 19.99
C GLY A 802 -19.06 -43.50 20.26
N ILE A 803 -18.76 -42.75 19.21
CA ILE A 803 -18.21 -41.39 19.24
C ILE A 803 -19.36 -40.43 18.93
N SER A 804 -19.76 -39.61 19.89
CA SER A 804 -20.77 -38.57 19.69
C SER A 804 -20.12 -37.30 19.14
N LEU A 805 -20.79 -36.67 18.17
CA LEU A 805 -20.32 -35.48 17.48
C LEU A 805 -21.36 -34.37 17.57
N SER A 806 -20.90 -33.16 17.84
CA SER A 806 -21.73 -31.97 17.82
C SER A 806 -20.94 -30.77 17.30
N SER A 807 -21.65 -29.80 16.75
CA SER A 807 -21.11 -28.53 16.24
C SER A 807 -21.80 -27.36 16.94
N ALA A 808 -21.07 -26.27 17.14
CA ALA A 808 -21.63 -25.00 17.58
C ALA A 808 -22.48 -24.32 16.47
N ASP A 809 -22.14 -24.58 15.20
CA ASP A 809 -22.91 -24.12 14.04
C ASP A 809 -23.88 -25.20 13.55
N ALA A 810 -25.17 -24.85 13.48
CA ALA A 810 -26.23 -25.73 13.04
C ALA A 810 -26.17 -26.05 11.53
N ALA A 811 -25.39 -25.29 10.76
CA ALA A 811 -25.22 -25.53 9.33
C ALA A 811 -24.18 -26.60 9.00
N LEU A 812 -23.36 -27.01 9.98
CA LEU A 812 -22.44 -28.15 9.86
C LEU A 812 -23.15 -29.42 10.31
N SER A 813 -23.25 -30.40 9.42
CA SER A 813 -23.71 -31.75 9.73
C SER A 813 -22.59 -32.78 9.56
N PHE A 814 -22.73 -33.88 10.28
CA PHE A 814 -21.82 -35.03 10.22
C PHE A 814 -22.55 -36.14 9.49
N ILE A 815 -21.88 -36.73 8.50
CA ILE A 815 -22.42 -37.79 7.66
C ILE A 815 -21.55 -39.03 7.83
N ASP A 816 -22.19 -40.19 8.02
CA ASP A 816 -21.51 -41.48 8.04
C ASP A 816 -20.98 -41.90 6.65
N ILE A 817 -20.18 -42.96 6.61
CA ILE A 817 -19.62 -43.45 5.33
C ILE A 817 -20.68 -44.00 4.36
N ASP A 818 -21.89 -44.27 4.85
CA ASP A 818 -23.05 -44.72 4.06
C ASP A 818 -23.91 -43.55 3.56
N GLY A 819 -23.57 -42.31 3.92
CA GLY A 819 -24.24 -41.09 3.44
C GLY A 819 -25.41 -40.61 4.31
N ASN A 820 -25.56 -41.09 5.54
CA ASN A 820 -26.64 -40.67 6.45
C ASN A 820 -26.13 -39.65 7.49
N ASP A 821 -26.98 -38.69 7.87
CA ASP A 821 -26.68 -37.79 9.00
C ASP A 821 -26.46 -38.60 10.28
N ALA A 822 -25.32 -38.38 10.93
CA ALA A 822 -24.85 -39.16 12.06
C ALA A 822 -24.27 -38.24 13.15
N SER A 823 -25.06 -37.97 14.19
CA SER A 823 -24.56 -37.36 15.43
C SER A 823 -23.73 -38.32 16.29
N THR A 824 -23.63 -39.58 15.88
CA THR A 824 -22.83 -40.61 16.55
C THR A 824 -22.29 -41.58 15.51
N ILE A 825 -20.98 -41.83 15.53
CA ILE A 825 -20.30 -42.79 14.66
C ILE A 825 -19.66 -43.91 15.49
N THR A 826 -19.40 -45.05 14.87
CA THR A 826 -18.72 -46.17 15.52
C THR A 826 -17.22 -46.12 15.24
N ALA A 827 -16.41 -46.22 16.28
CA ALA A 827 -14.97 -46.25 16.16
C ALA A 827 -14.50 -47.46 15.33
N ALA A 828 -13.57 -47.23 14.40
CA ALA A 828 -13.01 -48.27 13.55
C ALA A 828 -12.25 -49.32 14.38
N ASP A 829 -12.19 -50.55 13.85
CA ASP A 829 -11.38 -51.64 14.39
C ASP A 829 -10.10 -51.74 13.55
N ASP A 830 -9.18 -50.80 13.77
CA ASP A 830 -7.91 -50.68 13.05
C ASP A 830 -6.80 -50.32 14.03
N GLU A 831 -6.30 -51.35 14.72
CA GLU A 831 -5.32 -51.23 15.80
C GLU A 831 -4.00 -50.58 15.34
N ASP A 832 -3.56 -50.84 14.11
CA ASP A 832 -2.33 -50.27 13.54
C ASP A 832 -2.46 -48.76 13.27
N ALA A 833 -3.69 -48.26 13.12
CA ALA A 833 -4.00 -46.85 12.91
C ALA A 833 -4.67 -46.19 14.15
N PHE A 834 -4.53 -46.79 15.34
CA PHE A 834 -5.14 -46.28 16.58
C PHE A 834 -6.66 -46.07 16.49
N ASN A 835 -7.35 -47.01 15.81
CA ASN A 835 -8.79 -46.98 15.58
C ASN A 835 -9.26 -45.71 14.86
N LEU A 836 -8.45 -45.23 13.91
CA LEU A 836 -8.74 -44.04 13.11
C LEU A 836 -10.11 -44.16 12.42
N THR A 837 -11.03 -43.31 12.85
CA THR A 837 -12.39 -43.26 12.34
C THR A 837 -12.55 -42.01 11.51
N THR A 838 -13.17 -42.12 10.34
CA THR A 838 -13.41 -40.95 9.49
C THR A 838 -14.89 -40.65 9.40
N VAL A 839 -15.25 -39.39 9.56
CA VAL A 839 -16.60 -38.86 9.36
C VAL A 839 -16.58 -37.81 8.26
N ILE A 840 -17.63 -37.80 7.45
CA ILE A 840 -17.80 -36.81 6.40
C ILE A 840 -18.44 -35.57 7.04
N LEU A 841 -17.84 -34.41 6.78
CA LEU A 841 -18.39 -33.11 7.13
C LEU A 841 -19.17 -32.58 5.92
N ALA A 842 -20.41 -32.17 6.15
CA ALA A 842 -21.23 -31.49 5.17
C ALA A 842 -21.71 -30.14 5.72
N ALA A 843 -21.78 -29.13 4.87
CA ALA A 843 -22.25 -27.81 5.23
C ALA A 843 -23.14 -27.24 4.13
N ASP A 844 -24.30 -26.68 4.51
CA ASP A 844 -25.25 -26.02 3.61
C ASP A 844 -25.17 -24.50 3.74
N VAL A 845 -23.98 -23.94 3.46
CA VAL A 845 -23.69 -22.50 3.66
C VAL A 845 -23.03 -21.91 2.41
N LEU A 846 -23.46 -20.70 2.04
CA LEU A 846 -22.94 -19.93 0.90
C LEU A 846 -21.92 -18.85 1.31
N ALA A 847 -21.29 -19.00 2.49
CA ALA A 847 -20.28 -18.08 3.02
C ALA A 847 -19.22 -18.84 3.84
N PRO A 848 -17.97 -18.35 3.95
CA PRO A 848 -16.97 -18.88 4.86
C PRO A 848 -17.45 -18.78 6.31
N PHE A 849 -17.16 -19.79 7.13
CA PHE A 849 -17.49 -19.80 8.56
C PHE A 849 -16.49 -20.66 9.34
N SER A 850 -16.50 -20.53 10.67
CA SER A 850 -15.77 -21.41 11.57
C SER A 850 -16.74 -21.99 12.58
N SER A 851 -16.59 -23.29 12.89
CA SER A 851 -17.42 -23.95 13.89
C SER A 851 -16.56 -24.73 14.87
N VAL A 852 -16.88 -24.61 16.16
CA VAL A 852 -16.36 -25.50 17.19
C VAL A 852 -17.04 -26.85 17.02
N VAL A 853 -16.25 -27.91 16.87
CA VAL A 853 -16.67 -29.31 16.85
C VAL A 853 -16.28 -29.97 18.17
N THR A 854 -17.24 -30.62 18.80
CA THR A 854 -17.04 -31.41 20.00
C THR A 854 -17.16 -32.89 19.66
N ALA A 855 -16.14 -33.68 20.00
CA ALA A 855 -16.22 -35.13 19.98
C ALA A 855 -16.15 -35.69 21.39
N SER A 856 -17.03 -36.65 21.71
CA SER A 856 -17.06 -37.32 23.00
C SER A 856 -17.23 -38.83 22.85
N ALA A 857 -16.56 -39.59 23.70
CA ALA A 857 -16.66 -41.05 23.76
C ALA A 857 -16.63 -41.49 25.22
N ALA A 858 -17.17 -42.69 25.50
CA ALA A 858 -17.19 -43.21 26.86
C ALA A 858 -15.75 -43.37 27.41
N ASN A 859 -15.52 -42.93 28.66
CA ASN A 859 -14.22 -43.00 29.35
C ASN A 859 -13.09 -42.17 28.69
N VAL A 860 -13.42 -41.21 27.83
CA VAL A 860 -12.48 -40.28 27.19
C VAL A 860 -12.88 -38.84 27.52
N PRO A 861 -11.94 -37.92 27.83
CA PRO A 861 -12.23 -36.50 27.93
C PRO A 861 -12.77 -35.92 26.60
N ASP A 862 -13.69 -34.96 26.68
CA ASP A 862 -14.25 -34.29 25.50
C ASP A 862 -13.15 -33.52 24.74
N THR A 863 -13.18 -33.62 23.41
CA THR A 863 -12.31 -32.82 22.55
C THR A 863 -13.07 -31.71 21.88
N LEU A 864 -12.56 -30.49 21.99
CA LEU A 864 -13.05 -29.30 21.31
C LEU A 864 -12.03 -28.87 20.24
N SER A 865 -12.46 -28.72 18.99
CA SER A 865 -11.62 -28.23 17.90
C SER A 865 -12.36 -27.21 17.05
N THR A 866 -11.72 -26.08 16.72
CA THR A 866 -12.30 -25.08 15.83
C THR A 866 -11.92 -25.41 14.39
N LEU A 867 -12.90 -25.75 13.56
CA LEU A 867 -12.71 -26.02 12.13
C LEU A 867 -13.07 -24.77 11.33
N ALA A 868 -12.18 -24.37 10.43
CA ALA A 868 -12.38 -23.25 9.52
C ALA A 868 -12.74 -23.75 8.12
N PHE A 869 -13.78 -23.14 7.55
CA PHE A 869 -14.34 -23.50 6.26
C PHE A 869 -14.34 -22.30 5.31
N SER A 870 -13.88 -22.52 4.08
CA SER A 870 -13.77 -21.49 3.04
C SER A 870 -14.53 -21.89 1.78
N LEU A 871 -14.91 -20.90 0.96
CA LEU A 871 -15.52 -21.13 -0.35
C LEU A 871 -14.45 -21.05 -1.44
N PRO A 872 -14.41 -22.00 -2.39
CA PRO A 872 -13.59 -21.83 -3.56
C PRO A 872 -14.14 -20.73 -4.47
N VAL A 873 -13.25 -19.89 -4.98
CA VAL A 873 -13.53 -18.78 -5.88
C VAL A 873 -13.27 -19.21 -7.33
N SER A 874 -14.19 -18.86 -8.23
CA SER A 874 -13.96 -19.01 -9.67
C SER A 874 -12.93 -17.99 -10.13
N PHE A 875 -11.76 -18.47 -10.57
CA PHE A 875 -10.63 -17.66 -10.97
C PHE A 875 -10.29 -17.87 -12.45
N THR A 876 -10.33 -16.81 -13.24
CA THR A 876 -10.06 -16.86 -14.69
C THR A 876 -8.66 -16.34 -15.01
N VAL A 877 -7.84 -17.18 -15.65
CA VAL A 877 -6.55 -16.78 -16.19
C VAL A 877 -6.69 -16.50 -17.68
N ASN A 878 -6.40 -15.27 -18.08
CA ASN A 878 -6.31 -14.87 -19.48
C ASN A 878 -4.84 -14.94 -19.93
N VAL A 879 -4.52 -15.75 -20.95
CA VAL A 879 -3.16 -15.93 -21.44
C VAL A 879 -2.99 -15.31 -22.82
N THR A 880 -2.01 -14.41 -22.97
CA THR A 880 -1.67 -13.75 -24.23
C THR A 880 -0.19 -13.96 -24.61
N ASP A 881 0.15 -13.73 -25.87
CA ASP A 881 1.54 -13.53 -26.28
C ASP A 881 2.00 -12.08 -26.04
N ASN A 882 3.28 -11.81 -26.29
CA ASN A 882 3.89 -10.48 -26.19
C ASN A 882 3.33 -9.42 -27.18
N ARG A 883 2.32 -9.76 -27.98
CA ARG A 883 1.59 -8.86 -28.90
C ARG A 883 0.11 -8.75 -28.50
N ASP A 884 -0.21 -9.13 -27.26
CA ASP A 884 -1.55 -9.17 -26.69
C ASP A 884 -2.54 -10.07 -27.45
N GLN A 885 -2.05 -11.05 -28.24
CA GLN A 885 -2.90 -12.01 -28.91
C GLN A 885 -3.24 -13.17 -27.96
N PRO A 886 -4.52 -13.58 -27.84
CA PRO A 886 -4.91 -14.66 -26.95
C PRO A 886 -4.30 -15.99 -27.40
N LEU A 887 -3.75 -16.74 -26.43
CA LEU A 887 -3.16 -18.06 -26.67
C LEU A 887 -4.13 -19.16 -26.27
N SER A 888 -4.61 -19.94 -27.25
CA SER A 888 -5.48 -21.10 -27.04
C SER A 888 -4.69 -22.38 -26.80
N GLY A 889 -5.20 -23.29 -25.97
CA GLY A 889 -4.54 -24.58 -25.69
C GLY A 889 -3.38 -24.51 -24.69
N VAL A 890 -3.20 -23.37 -24.01
CA VAL A 890 -2.21 -23.20 -22.95
C VAL A 890 -2.65 -24.02 -21.74
N THR A 891 -1.77 -24.83 -21.18
CA THR A 891 -2.04 -25.60 -19.97
C THR A 891 -1.66 -24.77 -18.75
N ILE A 892 -2.62 -24.58 -17.86
CA ILE A 892 -2.43 -24.01 -16.53
C ILE A 892 -2.51 -25.18 -15.56
N SER A 893 -1.45 -25.40 -14.80
CA SER A 893 -1.38 -26.47 -13.81
C SER A 893 -1.00 -25.90 -12.46
N LEU A 894 -1.44 -26.58 -11.42
CA LEU A 894 -1.09 -26.30 -10.04
C LEU A 894 -0.59 -27.59 -9.38
N SER A 895 0.45 -27.45 -8.57
CA SER A 895 1.09 -28.56 -7.86
C SER A 895 0.83 -28.36 -6.38
N ASP A 896 -0.37 -28.73 -5.94
CA ASP A 896 -0.74 -28.74 -4.52
C ASP A 896 -1.55 -30.01 -4.25
N ASP A 897 -1.01 -30.87 -3.37
CA ASP A 897 -1.59 -32.18 -3.05
C ASP A 897 -2.96 -32.06 -2.36
N ARG A 898 -3.32 -30.88 -1.82
CA ARG A 898 -4.63 -30.62 -1.20
C ARG A 898 -5.77 -30.60 -2.21
N PHE A 899 -5.51 -30.29 -3.49
CA PHE A 899 -6.56 -30.19 -4.52
C PHE A 899 -7.25 -31.53 -4.80
N ALA A 900 -6.51 -32.64 -4.69
CA ALA A 900 -7.09 -33.97 -4.78
C ALA A 900 -8.11 -34.21 -3.65
N GLN A 901 -7.85 -33.67 -2.46
CA GLN A 901 -8.73 -33.80 -1.29
C GLN A 901 -9.88 -32.80 -1.31
N TRP A 902 -9.67 -31.63 -1.91
CA TRP A 902 -10.74 -30.66 -2.18
C TRP A 902 -11.62 -31.04 -3.37
N ASN A 903 -11.32 -32.15 -4.07
CA ASN A 903 -11.98 -32.56 -5.31
C ASN A 903 -12.02 -31.44 -6.37
N LEU A 904 -10.96 -30.61 -6.41
CA LEU A 904 -10.81 -29.53 -7.36
C LEU A 904 -9.83 -29.93 -8.47
N PRO A 905 -10.05 -29.47 -9.71
CA PRO A 905 -9.14 -29.78 -10.81
C PRO A 905 -7.78 -29.10 -10.58
N THR A 906 -6.70 -29.85 -10.80
CA THR A 906 -5.31 -29.34 -10.71
C THR A 906 -4.80 -28.74 -12.02
N SER A 907 -5.67 -28.65 -13.04
CA SER A 907 -5.31 -27.99 -14.29
C SER A 907 -6.54 -27.50 -15.05
N ALA A 908 -6.32 -26.50 -15.89
CA ALA A 908 -7.27 -26.02 -16.89
C ALA A 908 -6.52 -25.65 -18.17
N VAL A 909 -7.24 -25.66 -19.30
CA VAL A 909 -6.69 -25.32 -20.62
C VAL A 909 -7.41 -24.11 -21.17
N THR A 910 -6.67 -23.18 -21.78
CA THR A 910 -7.26 -21.96 -22.34
C THR A 910 -8.12 -22.23 -23.57
N ASP A 911 -9.26 -21.56 -23.64
CA ASP A 911 -10.15 -21.57 -24.80
C ASP A 911 -9.61 -20.73 -25.97
N SER A 912 -10.38 -20.60 -27.05
CA SER A 912 -9.98 -19.80 -28.23
C SER A 912 -9.82 -18.30 -27.94
N SER A 913 -10.29 -17.82 -26.79
CA SER A 913 -10.17 -16.43 -26.35
C SER A 913 -9.02 -16.25 -25.36
N GLY A 914 -8.22 -17.30 -25.13
CA GLY A 914 -7.08 -17.28 -24.21
C GLY A 914 -7.49 -17.46 -22.74
N ASN A 915 -8.74 -17.83 -22.43
CA ASN A 915 -9.22 -17.90 -21.05
C ASN A 915 -9.27 -19.34 -20.54
N ALA A 916 -8.77 -19.57 -19.34
CA ALA A 916 -8.96 -20.80 -18.58
C ALA A 916 -9.51 -20.45 -17.19
N THR A 917 -10.50 -21.20 -16.70
CA THR A 917 -11.09 -20.96 -15.37
C THR A 917 -10.79 -22.14 -14.45
N LEU A 918 -10.31 -21.83 -13.25
CA LEU A 918 -10.11 -22.79 -12.16
C LEU A 918 -10.94 -22.36 -10.96
N MET A 919 -11.38 -23.34 -10.16
CA MET A 919 -11.89 -23.07 -8.83
C MET A 919 -10.71 -23.13 -7.87
N LEU A 920 -10.42 -22.04 -7.16
CA LEU A 920 -9.28 -21.95 -6.24
C LEU A 920 -9.78 -21.66 -4.82
N PRO A 921 -9.19 -22.24 -3.77
CA PRO A 921 -9.43 -21.81 -2.38
C PRO A 921 -8.98 -20.36 -2.18
N ALA A 922 -9.45 -19.71 -1.11
CA ALA A 922 -8.98 -18.40 -0.67
C ALA A 922 -7.58 -18.48 -0.01
N GLU A 923 -6.61 -19.05 -0.72
CA GLU A 923 -5.24 -19.30 -0.28
C GLU A 923 -4.24 -18.79 -1.31
N SER A 924 -3.00 -18.54 -0.87
CA SER A 924 -1.94 -18.17 -1.82
C SER A 924 -1.39 -19.41 -2.52
N LEU A 925 -1.50 -19.46 -3.84
CA LEU A 925 -1.14 -20.61 -4.66
C LEU A 925 -0.28 -20.21 -5.86
N THR A 926 0.66 -21.07 -6.25
CA THR A 926 1.47 -20.86 -7.46
C THR A 926 0.87 -21.64 -8.62
N LEU A 927 0.47 -20.93 -9.68
CA LEU A 927 0.03 -21.51 -10.95
C LEU A 927 1.22 -21.57 -11.91
N SER A 928 1.40 -22.72 -12.56
CA SER A 928 2.34 -22.90 -13.67
C SER A 928 1.57 -22.79 -14.99
N VAL A 929 1.95 -21.85 -15.84
CA VAL A 929 1.33 -21.59 -17.14
C VAL A 929 2.33 -22.00 -18.20
N ALA A 930 1.99 -22.99 -19.01
CA ALA A 930 2.88 -23.57 -20.02
C ALA A 930 2.17 -23.77 -21.36
N ALA A 931 2.86 -23.45 -22.45
CA ALA A 931 2.41 -23.69 -23.81
C ALA A 931 3.59 -24.05 -24.71
N ASP A 932 3.35 -24.94 -25.67
CA ASP A 932 4.37 -25.33 -26.65
C ASP A 932 4.84 -24.11 -27.46
N GLY A 933 6.17 -23.92 -27.52
CA GLY A 933 6.78 -22.78 -28.20
C GLY A 933 6.83 -21.49 -27.38
N TYR A 934 6.47 -21.53 -26.09
CA TYR A 934 6.52 -20.39 -25.16
C TYR A 934 7.27 -20.76 -23.87
N GLN A 935 7.88 -19.78 -23.21
CA GLN A 935 8.51 -19.99 -21.90
C GLN A 935 7.44 -20.21 -20.83
N SER A 936 7.53 -21.31 -20.08
CA SER A 936 6.64 -21.57 -18.95
C SER A 936 6.83 -20.52 -17.86
N ARG A 937 5.74 -20.12 -17.22
CA ARG A 937 5.74 -19.07 -16.19
C ARG A 937 5.01 -19.52 -14.94
N ASN A 938 5.64 -19.31 -13.79
CA ASN A 938 5.00 -19.49 -12.48
C ASN A 938 4.44 -18.15 -11.99
N ILE A 939 3.23 -18.17 -11.44
CA ILE A 939 2.53 -16.97 -10.97
C ILE A 939 1.96 -17.26 -9.59
N LEU A 940 2.31 -16.42 -8.63
CA LEU A 940 1.71 -16.47 -7.31
C LEU A 940 0.39 -15.70 -7.33
N ILE A 941 -0.71 -16.41 -7.07
CA ILE A 941 -2.03 -15.84 -6.82
C ILE A 941 -2.18 -15.72 -5.31
N SER A 942 -2.54 -14.56 -4.80
CA SER A 942 -2.83 -14.36 -3.38
C SER A 942 -4.33 -14.35 -3.12
N ALA A 943 -4.73 -14.60 -1.87
CA ALA A 943 -6.12 -14.57 -1.43
C ALA A 943 -6.84 -13.22 -1.65
N ALA A 944 -6.10 -12.15 -1.90
CA ALA A 944 -6.62 -10.79 -2.10
C ALA A 944 -6.74 -10.38 -3.59
N GLN A 945 -6.34 -11.22 -4.54
CA GLN A 945 -6.44 -10.89 -5.97
C GLN A 945 -7.87 -10.97 -6.49
N THR A 946 -8.20 -10.12 -7.47
CA THR A 946 -9.46 -10.17 -8.24
C THR A 946 -9.67 -11.53 -8.88
N ASN A 947 -10.93 -11.93 -9.14
CA ASN A 947 -11.33 -13.21 -9.75
C ASN A 947 -10.74 -13.51 -11.16
N SER A 948 -9.79 -12.71 -11.65
CA SER A 948 -9.05 -12.95 -12.87
C SER A 948 -7.65 -12.36 -12.85
N THR A 949 -6.75 -12.93 -13.65
CA THR A 949 -5.41 -12.37 -13.92
C THR A 949 -5.02 -12.55 -15.38
N GLN A 950 -4.18 -11.65 -15.91
CA GLN A 950 -3.62 -11.77 -17.25
C GLN A 950 -2.16 -12.24 -17.20
N VAL A 951 -1.82 -13.17 -18.09
CA VAL A 951 -0.53 -13.82 -18.17
C VAL A 951 0.00 -13.71 -19.59
N THR A 952 1.00 -12.87 -19.78
CA THR A 952 1.74 -12.86 -21.03
C THR A 952 2.80 -13.96 -21.00
N LEU A 953 2.78 -14.84 -22.00
CA LEU A 953 3.86 -15.79 -22.28
C LEU A 953 4.72 -15.26 -23.44
N THR A 954 6.03 -15.37 -23.28
CA THR A 954 7.00 -15.01 -24.32
C THR A 954 7.33 -16.25 -25.14
N ALA A 955 7.42 -16.12 -26.47
CA ALA A 955 7.87 -17.20 -27.33
C ALA A 955 9.25 -17.71 -26.85
N ALA A 956 9.41 -19.02 -26.78
CA ALA A 956 10.68 -19.65 -26.42
C ALA A 956 11.54 -19.74 -27.69
N ASP A 957 12.19 -18.65 -28.07
CA ASP A 957 13.12 -18.62 -29.20
C ASP A 957 14.54 -19.03 -28.76
N ALA A 958 15.18 -19.90 -29.56
CA ALA A 958 16.33 -20.72 -29.19
C ALA A 958 17.59 -19.90 -28.81
N ALA A 959 17.98 -19.97 -27.54
CA ALA A 959 19.24 -19.43 -27.03
C ALA A 959 20.43 -20.29 -27.47
N PHE A 960 21.44 -19.66 -28.08
CA PHE A 960 22.70 -20.31 -28.44
C PHE A 960 23.82 -19.91 -27.48
N THR A 961 24.55 -20.90 -26.97
CA THR A 961 25.71 -20.68 -26.11
C THR A 961 27.03 -20.94 -26.86
N LEU A 962 27.93 -19.97 -26.89
CA LEU A 962 29.30 -20.13 -27.40
C LEU A 962 30.30 -20.00 -26.24
N ARG A 963 31.11 -21.03 -25.99
CA ARG A 963 32.10 -21.00 -24.90
C ARG A 963 33.42 -21.68 -25.25
N GLY A 964 34.49 -21.26 -24.58
CA GLY A 964 35.80 -21.86 -24.84
C GLY A 964 36.94 -21.28 -24.02
N ILE A 965 38.13 -21.82 -24.24
CA ILE A 965 39.39 -21.39 -23.63
C ILE A 965 40.37 -21.00 -24.73
N VAL A 966 40.99 -19.83 -24.59
CA VAL A 966 42.16 -19.42 -25.36
C VAL A 966 43.41 -19.67 -24.52
N SER A 967 44.31 -20.52 -25.01
CA SER A 967 45.60 -20.81 -24.37
C SER A 967 46.77 -20.32 -25.22
N ALA A 968 47.87 -19.91 -24.59
CA ALA A 968 49.11 -19.52 -25.24
C ALA A 968 50.24 -20.52 -24.91
N THR A 969 51.04 -20.83 -25.94
CA THR A 969 52.24 -21.67 -25.85
C THR A 969 53.43 -20.91 -26.43
N GLY A 970 54.41 -20.56 -25.60
CA GLY A 970 55.61 -19.80 -26.00
C GLY A 970 55.61 -18.32 -25.62
N PHE A 971 54.48 -17.81 -25.13
CA PHE A 971 54.32 -16.49 -24.51
C PHE A 971 53.20 -16.55 -23.45
N ASP A 972 53.08 -15.51 -22.62
CA ASP A 972 52.07 -15.43 -21.57
C ASP A 972 51.19 -14.17 -21.73
N PHE A 973 50.05 -14.16 -21.06
CA PHE A 973 49.03 -13.11 -21.04
C PHE A 973 49.16 -12.17 -19.83
N THR A 974 50.32 -12.11 -19.18
CA THR A 974 50.49 -11.29 -17.97
C THR A 974 50.62 -9.80 -18.28
N SER A 975 51.21 -9.46 -19.44
CA SER A 975 51.37 -8.07 -19.89
C SER A 975 50.21 -7.59 -20.78
N GLU A 976 49.62 -8.48 -21.58
CA GLU A 976 48.54 -8.18 -22.52
C GLU A 976 47.62 -9.41 -22.64
N ARG A 977 46.30 -9.22 -22.53
CA ARG A 977 45.32 -10.29 -22.72
C ARG A 977 44.83 -10.30 -24.16
N PRO A 978 44.44 -11.46 -24.72
CA PRO A 978 43.84 -11.48 -26.04
C PRO A 978 42.48 -10.78 -26.01
N VAL A 979 42.21 -9.97 -27.03
CA VAL A 979 40.90 -9.35 -27.27
C VAL A 979 40.10 -10.28 -28.17
N LEU A 980 38.89 -10.64 -27.74
CA LEU A 980 38.00 -11.51 -28.50
C LEU A 980 36.84 -10.68 -29.03
N THR A 981 36.53 -10.80 -30.32
CA THR A 981 35.41 -10.11 -30.96
C THR A 981 34.58 -11.10 -31.75
N LEU A 982 33.31 -11.25 -31.39
CA LEU A 982 32.32 -12.05 -32.10
C LEU A 982 31.65 -11.19 -33.16
N PHE A 983 31.61 -11.67 -34.41
CA PHE A 983 30.97 -11.01 -35.54
C PHE A 983 29.70 -11.75 -35.93
N PHE A 984 28.66 -10.99 -36.20
CA PHE A 984 27.34 -11.49 -36.54
C PHE A 984 27.05 -11.32 -38.04
N THR A 985 26.12 -12.09 -38.57
CA THR A 985 25.77 -12.07 -40.00
C THR A 985 25.14 -10.75 -40.48
N ASP A 986 24.60 -9.94 -39.58
CA ASP A 986 24.02 -8.62 -39.85
C ASP A 986 25.08 -7.51 -39.94
N GLY A 987 26.36 -7.84 -39.74
CA GLY A 987 27.49 -6.92 -39.79
C GLY A 987 27.83 -6.27 -38.45
N ASN A 988 27.07 -6.53 -37.38
CA ASN A 988 27.40 -6.08 -36.04
C ASN A 988 28.52 -6.95 -35.43
N SER A 989 29.16 -6.45 -34.38
CA SER A 989 30.21 -7.17 -33.65
C SER A 989 30.22 -6.83 -32.17
N GLU A 990 30.64 -7.79 -31.35
CA GLU A 990 30.68 -7.68 -29.90
C GLU A 990 32.03 -8.15 -29.35
N VAL A 991 32.64 -7.35 -28.45
CA VAL A 991 33.89 -7.74 -27.79
C VAL A 991 33.58 -8.59 -26.56
N LEU A 992 34.03 -9.85 -26.55
CA LEU A 992 33.74 -10.79 -25.48
C LEU A 992 34.64 -10.55 -24.26
N SER A 993 34.03 -10.62 -23.08
CA SER A 993 34.76 -10.59 -21.81
C SER A 993 35.52 -11.90 -21.59
N THR A 994 36.76 -11.80 -21.10
CA THR A 994 37.59 -12.98 -20.78
C THR A 994 37.94 -13.06 -19.30
N THR A 995 37.88 -14.27 -18.77
CA THR A 995 38.26 -14.61 -17.40
C THR A 995 39.60 -15.33 -17.40
N THR A 996 40.61 -14.80 -16.70
CA THR A 996 41.93 -15.44 -16.62
C THR A 996 41.85 -16.73 -15.81
N ILE A 997 42.33 -17.82 -16.40
CA ILE A 997 42.52 -19.09 -15.72
C ILE A 997 43.91 -19.13 -15.10
N ASN A 998 44.92 -18.76 -15.88
CA ASN A 998 46.31 -18.65 -15.46
C ASN A 998 47.06 -17.71 -16.41
N ASN A 999 48.36 -17.56 -16.17
CA ASN A 999 49.22 -16.65 -16.90
C ASN A 999 49.25 -16.91 -18.41
N SER A 1000 48.86 -18.07 -18.92
CA SER A 1000 48.85 -18.39 -20.35
C SER A 1000 47.50 -18.93 -20.84
N SER A 1001 46.39 -18.70 -20.12
CA SER A 1001 45.06 -19.15 -20.54
C SER A 1001 43.93 -18.26 -20.01
N VAL A 1002 42.96 -17.98 -20.88
CA VAL A 1002 41.74 -17.24 -20.54
C VAL A 1002 40.50 -17.99 -21.04
N ARG A 1003 39.39 -17.92 -20.30
CA ARG A 1003 38.08 -18.47 -20.69
C ARG A 1003 37.16 -17.37 -21.18
N TYR A 1004 36.29 -17.69 -22.12
CA TYR A 1004 35.18 -16.83 -22.54
C TYR A 1004 33.87 -17.65 -22.60
N LEU A 1005 32.76 -16.94 -22.42
CA LEU A 1005 31.39 -17.44 -22.53
C LEU A 1005 30.56 -16.31 -23.13
N TRP A 1006 29.80 -16.63 -24.16
CA TRP A 1006 28.81 -15.77 -24.76
C TRP A 1006 27.50 -16.55 -24.89
N GLN A 1007 26.38 -15.92 -24.58
CA GLN A 1007 25.05 -16.48 -24.72
C GLN A 1007 24.19 -15.44 -25.40
N GLY A 1008 23.53 -15.82 -26.48
CA GLY A 1008 22.71 -14.90 -27.24
C GLY A 1008 21.58 -15.60 -27.96
N ASP A 1009 20.58 -14.80 -28.30
CA ASP A 1009 19.40 -15.21 -29.03
C ASP A 1009 19.72 -15.22 -30.53
N LEU A 1010 19.63 -16.39 -31.16
CA LEU A 1010 19.89 -16.52 -32.60
C LEU A 1010 18.88 -15.75 -33.46
N SER A 1011 17.72 -15.36 -32.93
CA SER A 1011 16.72 -14.59 -33.68
C SER A 1011 17.07 -13.10 -33.82
N LEU A 1012 17.95 -12.59 -32.95
CA LEU A 1012 18.38 -11.18 -32.93
C LEU A 1012 19.71 -10.98 -33.67
N HIS A 1013 20.72 -11.77 -33.34
CA HIS A 1013 22.06 -11.71 -33.92
C HIS A 1013 22.59 -13.12 -34.16
N HIS A 1014 22.81 -13.52 -35.42
CA HIS A 1014 23.38 -14.83 -35.73
C HIS A 1014 24.91 -14.78 -35.72
N PRO A 1015 25.60 -15.37 -34.72
CA PRO A 1015 27.05 -15.33 -34.65
C PRO A 1015 27.66 -16.15 -35.79
N GLN A 1016 28.63 -15.55 -36.49
CA GLN A 1016 29.24 -16.11 -37.68
C GLN A 1016 30.72 -16.44 -37.45
N THR A 1017 31.49 -15.49 -36.91
CA THR A 1017 32.94 -15.69 -36.71
C THR A 1017 33.42 -15.08 -35.40
N LEU A 1018 34.30 -15.79 -34.69
CA LEU A 1018 35.00 -15.30 -33.52
C LEU A 1018 36.43 -14.92 -33.89
N SER A 1019 36.77 -13.64 -33.72
CA SER A 1019 38.12 -13.10 -33.90
C SER A 1019 38.87 -13.04 -32.56
N VAL A 1020 40.15 -13.41 -32.57
CA VAL A 1020 41.07 -13.35 -31.43
C VAL A 1020 42.29 -12.53 -31.84
N LEU A 1021 42.57 -11.44 -31.13
CA LEU A 1021 43.70 -10.56 -31.39
C LEU A 1021 44.62 -10.47 -30.18
N HIS A 1022 45.92 -10.66 -30.41
CA HIS A 1022 46.98 -10.41 -29.44
C HIS A 1022 48.25 -9.95 -30.17
N SER A 1023 48.99 -8.99 -29.59
CA SER A 1023 50.17 -8.38 -30.22
C SER A 1023 51.23 -9.39 -30.69
N SER A 1024 51.35 -10.52 -29.98
CA SER A 1024 52.34 -11.57 -30.26
C SER A 1024 51.88 -12.66 -31.24
N SER A 1025 50.61 -12.68 -31.66
CA SER A 1025 50.06 -13.72 -32.54
C SER A 1025 49.38 -13.19 -33.82
N GLY A 1026 49.05 -11.89 -33.88
CA GLY A 1026 48.20 -11.32 -34.93
C GLY A 1026 46.71 -11.63 -34.72
N THR A 1027 45.84 -11.12 -35.61
CA THR A 1027 44.40 -11.42 -35.60
C THR A 1027 44.13 -12.80 -36.19
N LEU A 1028 43.30 -13.59 -35.51
CA LEU A 1028 42.84 -14.90 -35.96
C LEU A 1028 41.33 -14.99 -35.94
N THR A 1029 40.73 -15.71 -36.87
CA THR A 1029 39.27 -15.90 -36.93
C THR A 1029 38.90 -17.37 -36.97
N ALA A 1030 37.82 -17.73 -36.29
CA ALA A 1030 37.25 -19.06 -36.26
C ALA A 1030 35.74 -19.01 -36.53
N ASP A 1031 35.23 -19.89 -37.38
CA ASP A 1031 33.80 -19.93 -37.70
C ASP A 1031 32.98 -20.49 -36.52
N VAL A 1032 31.82 -19.89 -36.28
CA VAL A 1032 30.86 -20.29 -35.25
C VAL A 1032 29.75 -21.12 -35.92
N ASP A 1033 29.52 -22.33 -35.41
CA ASP A 1033 28.51 -23.26 -35.92
C ASP A 1033 27.32 -23.26 -34.97
N THR A 1034 26.24 -22.62 -35.41
CA THR A 1034 25.00 -22.45 -34.64
C THR A 1034 23.99 -23.57 -34.89
N SER A 1035 24.41 -24.71 -35.47
CA SER A 1035 23.51 -25.84 -35.77
C SER A 1035 23.09 -26.65 -34.53
N ALA A 1036 23.69 -26.39 -33.37
CA ALA A 1036 23.33 -26.93 -32.07
C ALA A 1036 23.09 -25.78 -31.08
N ASP A 1037 22.37 -26.03 -29.98
CA ASP A 1037 22.06 -25.01 -28.96
C ASP A 1037 23.31 -24.53 -28.19
N GLU A 1038 24.43 -25.23 -28.34
CA GLU A 1038 25.72 -24.86 -27.77
C GLU A 1038 26.92 -25.34 -28.60
N GLN A 1039 27.93 -24.46 -28.72
CA GLN A 1039 29.22 -24.77 -29.30
C GLN A 1039 30.37 -24.50 -28.33
N TYR A 1040 31.30 -25.46 -28.27
CA TYR A 1040 32.59 -25.29 -27.60
C TYR A 1040 33.70 -25.03 -28.60
N LEU A 1041 34.48 -23.96 -28.37
CA LEU A 1041 35.55 -23.54 -29.27
C LEU A 1041 36.84 -23.18 -28.51
N ASN A 1042 37.78 -24.13 -28.44
CA ASN A 1042 39.07 -23.92 -27.78
C ASN A 1042 40.15 -23.52 -28.81
N ILE A 1043 40.96 -22.52 -28.45
CA ILE A 1043 41.94 -21.90 -29.36
C ILE A 1043 43.31 -21.91 -28.69
N ASN A 1044 44.31 -22.52 -29.34
CA ASN A 1044 45.69 -22.49 -28.84
C ASN A 1044 46.60 -21.64 -29.74
N LEU A 1045 47.13 -20.55 -29.18
CA LEU A 1045 48.07 -19.63 -29.81
C LEU A 1045 49.50 -20.08 -29.54
N ILE A 1046 50.28 -20.36 -30.60
CA ILE A 1046 51.66 -20.85 -30.45
C ILE A 1046 52.63 -19.84 -31.07
N SER A 1047 53.54 -19.26 -30.28
CA SER A 1047 54.62 -18.43 -30.86
C SER A 1047 55.78 -19.31 -31.31
N SER A 1048 56.04 -19.32 -32.61
CA SER A 1048 57.27 -19.85 -33.19
C SER A 1048 58.46 -18.94 -32.84
N ALA A 1049 59.57 -19.51 -32.35
CA ALA A 1049 60.81 -18.76 -32.07
C ALA A 1049 61.54 -18.28 -33.35
N ASP A 1050 60.98 -18.51 -34.54
CA ASP A 1050 61.52 -18.08 -35.83
C ASP A 1050 60.48 -17.22 -36.58
N THR A 1051 60.91 -16.04 -37.03
CA THR A 1051 60.09 -14.85 -37.32
C THR A 1051 59.34 -14.91 -38.66
N SER A 1052 58.22 -15.65 -38.75
CA SER A 1052 57.12 -15.29 -39.70
C SER A 1052 55.85 -16.15 -39.69
N GLN A 1053 55.68 -17.20 -38.88
CA GLN A 1053 54.40 -17.95 -38.86
C GLN A 1053 53.94 -18.37 -37.45
N THR A 1054 52.74 -17.90 -37.08
CA THR A 1054 51.95 -18.40 -35.96
C THR A 1054 51.16 -19.61 -36.45
N THR A 1055 51.32 -20.78 -35.82
CA THR A 1055 50.48 -21.95 -36.12
C THR A 1055 49.38 -22.05 -35.07
N VAL A 1056 48.11 -22.12 -35.50
CA VAL A 1056 46.96 -22.25 -34.61
C VAL A 1056 46.30 -23.59 -34.75
N VAL A 1057 45.96 -24.18 -33.60
CA VAL A 1057 45.11 -25.37 -33.52
C VAL A 1057 43.79 -24.95 -32.89
N ILE A 1058 42.71 -25.07 -33.66
CA ILE A 1058 41.33 -24.86 -33.20
C ILE A 1058 40.71 -26.25 -33.00
N THR A 1059 40.10 -26.49 -31.84
CA THR A 1059 39.28 -27.68 -31.61
C THR A 1059 37.85 -27.26 -31.32
N SER A 1060 36.91 -27.73 -32.13
CA SER A 1060 35.48 -27.46 -31.99
C SER A 1060 34.70 -28.75 -31.69
N SER A 1061 33.68 -28.64 -30.85
CA SER A 1061 32.71 -29.72 -30.60
C SER A 1061 31.33 -29.12 -30.33
N SER A 1062 30.30 -29.63 -30.99
CA SER A 1062 28.88 -29.26 -30.80
C SER A 1062 28.22 -30.25 -29.83
N GLY A 1063 27.66 -29.74 -28.73
CA GLY A 1063 27.06 -30.57 -27.69
C GLY A 1063 25.61 -30.95 -28.01
N GLY A 1064 25.38 -32.08 -28.69
CA GLY A 1064 24.05 -32.67 -28.83
C GLY A 1064 23.77 -33.65 -27.70
N GLY A 1065 22.75 -33.38 -26.88
CA GLY A 1065 22.36 -34.23 -25.76
C GLY A 1065 21.84 -35.60 -26.19
N GLY A 1066 22.52 -36.65 -25.74
CA GLY A 1066 22.10 -38.06 -25.81
C GLY A 1066 23.01 -38.90 -24.93
N ASP A 1067 22.44 -39.52 -23.90
CA ASP A 1067 23.14 -40.17 -22.79
C ASP A 1067 23.82 -41.51 -23.16
N LEU A 1068 24.83 -41.88 -22.35
CA LEU A 1068 25.60 -43.15 -22.24
C LEU A 1068 26.86 -43.37 -23.11
N GLY A 1069 28.04 -43.36 -22.45
CA GLY A 1069 29.14 -44.30 -22.74
C GLY A 1069 30.58 -43.77 -22.62
N ILE A 1070 31.25 -44.01 -21.48
CA ILE A 1070 32.72 -44.10 -21.35
C ILE A 1070 33.01 -45.62 -21.23
N PRO A 1071 33.98 -46.29 -21.93
CA PRO A 1071 35.42 -45.98 -21.86
C PRO A 1071 36.35 -46.36 -23.07
N LEU A 1072 37.54 -45.71 -23.09
CA LEU A 1072 38.90 -46.21 -23.42
C LEU A 1072 39.26 -46.77 -24.83
N ALA A 1073 40.14 -46.05 -25.56
CA ALA A 1073 41.21 -46.66 -26.38
C ALA A 1073 42.40 -45.70 -26.61
N LEU A 1074 43.60 -46.27 -26.48
CA LEU A 1074 44.93 -45.65 -26.41
C LEU A 1074 45.72 -46.02 -27.69
N LEU A 1075 46.59 -45.12 -28.17
CA LEU A 1075 47.95 -45.38 -28.71
C LEU A 1075 48.20 -45.84 -30.19
N ILE A 1076 49.26 -45.21 -30.77
CA ILE A 1076 50.24 -45.66 -31.80
C ILE A 1076 49.96 -45.34 -33.29
N LEU A 1077 50.74 -44.39 -33.87
CA LEU A 1077 51.89 -44.73 -34.75
C LEU A 1077 52.85 -43.53 -34.92
N LEU A 1078 54.08 -43.68 -34.44
CA LEU A 1078 55.23 -42.79 -34.64
C LEU A 1078 56.19 -43.43 -35.68
N LEU A 1079 56.84 -42.57 -36.49
CA LEU A 1079 58.16 -42.71 -37.17
C LEU A 1079 58.19 -43.58 -38.46
N ILE A 1080 58.83 -43.18 -39.57
CA ILE A 1080 60.29 -43.12 -39.77
C ILE A 1080 60.65 -42.47 -41.14
N VAL A 1081 61.49 -41.43 -41.08
CA VAL A 1081 62.74 -41.18 -41.87
C VAL A 1081 62.78 -40.44 -43.24
N SER A 1082 63.64 -39.41 -43.21
CA SER A 1082 64.57 -38.86 -44.23
C SER A 1082 64.10 -37.92 -45.35
N SER A 1083 64.52 -36.65 -45.17
CA SER A 1083 65.27 -35.80 -46.11
C SER A 1083 65.34 -36.23 -47.60
N HIS A 1084 64.90 -35.36 -48.52
CA HIS A 1084 65.80 -34.62 -49.40
C HIS A 1084 65.06 -33.68 -50.38
N GLN A 1085 65.62 -32.47 -50.50
CA GLN A 1085 65.63 -31.54 -51.64
C GLN A 1085 64.33 -30.80 -52.01
N ARG A 1086 64.29 -29.47 -51.83
CA ARG A 1086 64.92 -28.39 -52.63
C ARG A 1086 64.30 -28.20 -54.02
N ARG A 1087 63.81 -26.96 -54.17
CA ARG A 1087 64.01 -25.99 -55.27
C ARG A 1087 62.86 -25.76 -56.25
N ASN A 1088 62.59 -24.44 -56.35
CA ASN A 1088 62.26 -23.64 -57.53
C ASN A 1088 60.84 -23.85 -58.06
N THR A 1089 60.06 -22.85 -58.41
CA THR A 1089 60.19 -21.41 -58.74
C THR A 1089 58.73 -20.93 -58.80
N THR A 1090 58.33 -19.75 -58.35
CA THR A 1090 58.62 -18.41 -58.89
C THR A 1090 58.05 -17.40 -57.90
#